data_AF-A0A0F9JJ00-F1
#
_entry.id   AF-A0A0F9JJ00-F1
#
_cell.length_a   1.000
_cell.length_b   1.000
_cell.length_c   1.000
_cell.angle_alpha   90.00
_cell.angle_beta   90.00
_cell.angle_gamma   90.00
#
_symmetry.space_group_name_H-M   'P 1'
#
loop_
_entity.id
_entity.type
_entity.pdbx_description
1 polymer ?
#
loop_
_entity_poly.entity_id
_entity_poly.type
_entity_poly.pdbx_seq_one_letter_code
_entity_poly.pdbx_strand_id
1 'polypeptide(L)'
;MIFSIPYLNYELTIGEMIIQSVSDEPIDSTEFLNQRVWQFTEIETFTSDDDPTDDTYTLTQTNNPLFWGDNKWVNYIMIRDENYNYYGAAIQSSETDHQLHYDTINNYFIWNNNFDQFQEYYGTQIQLPLLVDSDTELYFAYATATSWQTPINLDYEQIDTSTFDIVFDNDYLLTPRFEFWGDTVYENAEFDYELTQYYSESFTAYTAPGALGYTYQFDIDDYSLANDFTNLQVFKVMTLKPTLEEFEIIGDGTNYDIDFDPANNQITITDLILGDGDLNDFDVITVILSHAYGPLSTFSEIQLTQTFHDAYISDAEDTFYDYLSISFDYSVLAGETLFGENSQTITSDSTSFEYITFNRNPDIATDNKLNTEDTEMHIPYELFYDPFNNIYEADLDMDGIVEYKQEIDVDRDGKIDITKYGTKVSLSVEGSEEPLFNFKGGAEMDYVGDAEEIIWYTIIQEHYTEEIIIDKKMKPEKRTEWFDISDRSLADYDFLGNLGLLIVSVFVLPLTLYTLTTMYLPDVDFWAQKSLIQESEETQRVKSHYYSIRIDEDVDGYIDTQITYERTDTVLIYVSNDYEKTIIAAKPQSIFLLLGDWIAKNVDGLLGKPPKDRVFNSELTEENLDDNDFSHLPFKEITNITLQTTYRKFTKDTITTYTSEFIDEKITITDWNEGEVEQTRIYKDLFDAEEFESEEMFTISSTDNGQTQSVAISGLSITDPVNDQSWDIETFEQNVAEKYDSLTIVSADGSTLVRNIYETTISLEIPSRFSLYNDLFDNNPNNAEKSLFKDITGILITPPDGMVYHTSDKDLFEAGQAKSPGKYFYYDSNEDGFYETVYILEPYPVSVQSQQQRLAGIPANIRDPGDGQGGTEFGIFYIVKAIGYNYDGEHSFSPYRKVNRRV
;
A
#
# COMPACT_ATOMS: atom_id res chain seq x y z
N MET A 1 -12.41 -7.40 -25.12
CA MET A 1 -13.36 -8.47 -24.75
C MET A 1 -14.70 -7.80 -24.46
N ILE A 2 -15.83 -8.37 -24.85
CA ILE A 2 -17.14 -7.78 -24.59
C ILE A 2 -17.99 -8.83 -23.90
N PHE A 3 -18.47 -8.51 -22.70
CA PHE A 3 -19.47 -9.30 -22.00
C PHE A 3 -20.83 -8.66 -22.21
N SER A 4 -21.82 -9.45 -22.61
CA SER A 4 -23.18 -8.95 -22.84
C SER A 4 -24.21 -9.94 -22.34
N ILE A 5 -25.20 -9.44 -21.61
CA ILE A 5 -26.39 -10.20 -21.26
C ILE A 5 -27.47 -9.82 -22.26
N PRO A 6 -27.86 -10.71 -23.20
CA PRO A 6 -28.88 -10.39 -24.19
C PRO A 6 -30.28 -10.22 -23.57
N TYR A 7 -30.48 -10.60 -22.31
CA TYR A 7 -31.75 -10.57 -21.60
C TYR A 7 -31.67 -9.79 -20.29
N LEU A 8 -32.45 -8.71 -20.18
CA LEU A 8 -32.51 -7.78 -19.03
C LEU A 8 -32.93 -8.42 -17.69
N ASN A 9 -33.32 -9.69 -17.67
CA ASN A 9 -33.81 -10.38 -16.47
C ASN A 9 -32.74 -11.20 -15.76
N TYR A 10 -31.54 -11.27 -16.33
CA TYR A 10 -30.44 -12.09 -15.81
C TYR A 10 -29.29 -11.19 -15.38
N GLU A 11 -28.55 -11.67 -14.38
CA GLU A 11 -27.35 -11.04 -13.85
C GLU A 11 -26.13 -11.89 -14.28
N LEU A 12 -25.10 -11.24 -14.80
CA LEU A 12 -23.82 -11.87 -15.13
C LEU A 12 -22.85 -11.51 -14.03
N THR A 13 -22.43 -12.51 -13.27
CA THR A 13 -21.42 -12.37 -12.22
C THR A 13 -20.10 -12.89 -12.77
N ILE A 14 -19.07 -12.03 -12.78
CA ILE A 14 -17.70 -12.39 -13.21
C ILE A 14 -16.83 -12.45 -11.96
N GLY A 15 -16.32 -13.65 -11.64
CA GLY A 15 -15.44 -13.85 -10.48
C GLY A 15 -14.01 -13.36 -10.72
N GLU A 16 -13.51 -13.54 -11.94
CA GLU A 16 -12.18 -13.14 -12.38
C GLU A 16 -12.15 -13.13 -13.92
N MET A 17 -11.32 -12.27 -14.51
CA MET A 17 -11.00 -12.31 -15.92
C MET A 17 -9.49 -12.17 -16.10
N ILE A 18 -8.93 -12.99 -16.98
CA ILE A 18 -7.49 -12.97 -17.30
C ILE A 18 -7.34 -13.10 -18.82
N ILE A 19 -6.51 -12.25 -19.42
CA ILE A 19 -5.97 -12.44 -20.77
C ILE A 19 -4.51 -12.79 -20.62
N GLN A 20 -4.16 -13.99 -21.06
CA GLN A 20 -2.79 -14.46 -21.07
C GLN A 20 -2.32 -14.55 -22.52
N SER A 21 -1.04 -14.23 -22.75
CA SER A 21 -0.39 -14.69 -23.97
C SER A 21 -0.36 -16.21 -23.94
N VAL A 22 -0.60 -16.87 -25.06
CA VAL A 22 -0.57 -18.33 -25.12
C VAL A 22 0.73 -18.71 -25.83
N SER A 23 1.64 -19.38 -25.14
CA SER A 23 2.77 -20.06 -25.77
C SER A 23 2.24 -21.20 -26.64
N ASP A 24 2.78 -21.32 -27.86
CA ASP A 24 2.49 -22.46 -28.74
C ASP A 24 2.95 -23.80 -28.15
N GLU A 25 3.86 -23.76 -27.16
CA GLU A 25 4.35 -24.94 -26.44
C GLU A 25 3.80 -24.94 -25.00
N PRO A 26 3.08 -25.99 -24.57
CA PRO A 26 2.67 -26.16 -23.18
C PRO A 26 3.89 -26.35 -22.28
N ILE A 27 3.76 -25.96 -21.02
CA ILE A 27 4.71 -26.29 -19.96
C ILE A 27 4.05 -27.26 -18.99
N ASP A 28 4.86 -28.20 -18.49
CA ASP A 28 4.46 -29.05 -17.38
C ASP A 28 4.59 -28.25 -16.09
N SER A 29 3.50 -28.16 -15.34
CA SER A 29 3.44 -27.55 -14.02
C SER A 29 3.05 -28.61 -12.99
N THR A 30 3.62 -28.53 -11.78
CA THR A 30 3.28 -29.44 -10.69
C THR A 30 2.40 -28.72 -9.69
N GLU A 31 1.30 -29.34 -9.29
CA GLU A 31 0.41 -28.83 -8.25
C GLU A 31 0.46 -29.70 -6.98
N PHE A 32 0.18 -29.07 -5.82
CA PHE A 32 0.05 -29.72 -4.53
C PHE A 32 -1.23 -29.28 -3.81
N LEU A 33 -2.15 -30.23 -3.55
CA LEU A 33 -3.42 -29.98 -2.88
C LEU A 33 -3.52 -30.78 -1.59
N ASN A 34 -4.16 -30.21 -0.57
CA ASN A 34 -4.56 -30.95 0.63
C ASN A 34 -6.09 -31.01 0.71
N GLN A 35 -6.65 -32.21 0.72
CA GLN A 35 -8.09 -32.44 0.69
C GLN A 35 -8.53 -33.27 1.88
N ARG A 36 -9.63 -32.89 2.52
CA ARG A 36 -10.18 -33.65 3.65
C ARG A 36 -10.79 -34.96 3.17
N VAL A 37 -10.58 -36.03 3.92
CA VAL A 37 -11.25 -37.30 3.63
C VAL A 37 -12.75 -37.21 3.95
N TRP A 38 -13.10 -36.69 5.13
CA TRP A 38 -14.49 -36.48 5.53
C TRP A 38 -14.99 -35.12 5.04
N GLN A 39 -15.52 -35.10 3.83
CA GLN A 39 -16.04 -33.87 3.21
C GLN A 39 -17.33 -33.38 3.89
N PHE A 40 -17.52 -32.06 3.92
CA PHE A 40 -18.81 -31.48 4.32
C PHE A 40 -19.77 -31.50 3.14
N THR A 41 -20.66 -32.50 3.12
CA THR A 41 -21.59 -32.74 2.01
C THR A 41 -22.97 -32.15 2.24
N GLU A 42 -23.29 -31.83 3.49
CA GLU A 42 -24.56 -31.24 3.88
C GLU A 42 -24.31 -29.81 4.37
N ILE A 43 -25.09 -28.87 3.87
CA ILE A 43 -25.05 -27.45 4.28
C ILE A 43 -26.49 -27.01 4.51
N GLU A 44 -26.76 -26.46 5.69
CA GLU A 44 -28.04 -25.84 6.02
C GLU A 44 -27.83 -24.34 6.28
N THR A 45 -28.60 -23.51 5.59
CA THR A 45 -28.50 -22.04 5.66
C THR A 45 -29.62 -21.44 6.48
N PHE A 46 -29.29 -20.47 7.33
CA PHE A 46 -30.22 -19.68 8.12
C PHE A 46 -29.88 -18.20 7.93
N THR A 47 -30.86 -17.31 8.06
CA THR A 47 -30.64 -15.86 8.09
C THR A 47 -30.89 -15.38 9.52
N SER A 48 -29.98 -14.60 10.09
CA SER A 48 -30.18 -13.99 11.41
C SER A 48 -31.25 -12.89 11.37
N ASP A 49 -32.00 -12.72 12.46
CA ASP A 49 -33.00 -11.66 12.57
C ASP A 49 -32.32 -10.29 12.88
N ASP A 50 -33.14 -9.24 13.09
CA ASP A 50 -32.67 -7.88 13.40
C ASP A 50 -31.99 -7.76 14.77
N ASP A 51 -32.25 -8.71 15.68
CA ASP A 51 -31.55 -8.91 16.95
C ASP A 51 -31.16 -10.40 17.08
N PRO A 52 -29.95 -10.80 16.67
CA PRO A 52 -29.58 -12.21 16.66
C PRO A 52 -29.45 -12.83 18.06
N THR A 53 -29.55 -12.07 19.15
CA THR A 53 -29.26 -12.56 20.51
C THR A 53 -30.23 -13.62 21.02
N ASP A 54 -31.46 -13.68 20.49
CA ASP A 54 -32.46 -14.69 20.84
C ASP A 54 -32.84 -15.63 19.68
N ASP A 55 -32.08 -15.59 18.58
CA ASP A 55 -32.23 -16.50 17.45
C ASP A 55 -32.13 -17.97 17.86
N THR A 56 -32.94 -18.79 17.19
CA THR A 56 -32.89 -20.25 17.32
C THR A 56 -32.71 -20.92 15.97
N TYR A 57 -31.64 -21.69 15.79
CA TYR A 57 -31.35 -22.40 14.54
C TYR A 57 -31.64 -23.90 14.70
N THR A 58 -32.67 -24.39 14.00
CA THR A 58 -33.07 -25.80 14.04
C THR A 58 -32.64 -26.49 12.76
N LEU A 59 -31.69 -27.42 12.87
CA LEU A 59 -31.28 -28.23 11.72
C LEU A 59 -32.41 -29.18 11.30
N THR A 60 -32.70 -29.18 10.01
CA THR A 60 -33.64 -30.09 9.34
C THR A 60 -33.10 -31.50 9.28
N GLN A 61 -31.78 -31.67 9.13
CA GLN A 61 -31.08 -32.97 9.14
C GLN A 61 -31.65 -33.95 8.11
N THR A 62 -31.67 -33.54 6.83
CA THR A 62 -32.05 -34.45 5.74
C THR A 62 -31.27 -35.77 5.82
N ASN A 63 -29.97 -35.65 6.11
CA ASN A 63 -29.11 -36.73 6.55
C ASN A 63 -28.56 -36.41 7.95
N ASN A 64 -28.33 -37.44 8.76
CA ASN A 64 -27.80 -37.23 10.11
C ASN A 64 -26.31 -36.87 10.06
N PRO A 65 -25.86 -35.86 10.83
CA PRO A 65 -24.45 -35.59 11.01
C PRO A 65 -23.66 -36.81 11.52
N LEU A 66 -22.37 -36.84 11.24
CA LEU A 66 -21.46 -37.83 11.81
C LEU A 66 -21.50 -37.72 13.36
N PHE A 67 -21.50 -38.87 14.04
CA PHE A 67 -21.66 -38.98 15.50
C PHE A 67 -23.00 -38.47 16.07
N TRP A 68 -23.99 -38.22 15.21
CA TRP A 68 -25.31 -37.77 15.65
C TRP A 68 -25.88 -38.66 16.77
N GLY A 69 -26.34 -38.01 17.85
CA GLY A 69 -26.84 -38.69 19.06
C GLY A 69 -25.80 -38.86 20.17
N ASP A 70 -24.51 -38.67 19.90
CA ASP A 70 -23.46 -38.55 20.92
C ASP A 70 -23.22 -37.08 21.28
N ASN A 71 -22.84 -36.78 22.53
CA ASN A 71 -22.66 -35.38 22.97
C ASN A 71 -21.51 -34.61 22.27
N LYS A 72 -20.78 -35.24 21.36
CA LYS A 72 -19.61 -34.69 20.68
C LYS A 72 -19.87 -34.28 19.24
N TRP A 73 -21.02 -34.63 18.64
CA TRP A 73 -21.27 -34.36 17.22
C TRP A 73 -21.15 -32.87 16.85
N VAL A 74 -21.49 -31.98 17.79
CA VAL A 74 -21.36 -30.51 17.63
C VAL A 74 -19.90 -30.05 17.50
N ASN A 75 -18.92 -30.87 17.86
CA ASN A 75 -17.51 -30.56 17.66
C ASN A 75 -17.06 -30.84 16.21
N TYR A 76 -17.89 -31.53 15.43
CA TYR A 76 -17.59 -32.00 14.08
C TYR A 76 -18.44 -31.30 13.01
N ILE A 77 -19.09 -30.20 13.37
CA ILE A 77 -19.80 -29.32 12.43
C ILE A 77 -18.97 -28.05 12.23
N MET A 78 -19.06 -27.48 11.04
CA MET A 78 -18.52 -26.16 10.73
C MET A 78 -19.67 -25.17 10.65
N ILE A 79 -19.58 -24.10 11.44
CA ILE A 79 -20.56 -23.02 11.42
C ILE A 79 -19.81 -21.76 11.00
N ARG A 80 -20.28 -21.11 9.93
CA ARG A 80 -19.71 -19.86 9.44
C ARG A 80 -20.79 -18.92 8.95
N ASP A 81 -20.51 -17.63 8.87
CA ASP A 81 -21.36 -16.68 8.16
C ASP A 81 -20.87 -16.41 6.72
N GLU A 82 -21.61 -15.59 5.98
CA GLU A 82 -21.25 -15.14 4.61
C GLU A 82 -19.95 -14.31 4.56
N ASN A 83 -19.53 -13.75 5.70
CA ASN A 83 -18.28 -12.99 5.86
C ASN A 83 -17.10 -13.88 6.29
N TYR A 84 -17.28 -15.21 6.27
CA TYR A 84 -16.27 -16.21 6.66
C TYR A 84 -15.81 -16.12 8.14
N ASN A 85 -16.64 -15.56 9.02
CA ASN A 85 -16.43 -15.70 10.46
C ASN A 85 -16.85 -17.10 10.91
N TYR A 86 -16.04 -17.74 11.76
CA TYR A 86 -16.29 -19.10 12.25
C TYR A 86 -16.84 -19.09 13.68
N TYR A 87 -17.85 -19.93 13.92
CA TYR A 87 -18.53 -20.06 15.20
C TYR A 87 -18.40 -21.47 15.75
N GLY A 88 -17.98 -21.58 17.00
CA GLY A 88 -17.91 -22.85 17.71
C GLY A 88 -19.24 -23.18 18.39
N ALA A 89 -19.55 -24.48 18.53
CA ALA A 89 -20.74 -24.93 19.22
C ALA A 89 -20.43 -25.96 20.33
N ALA A 90 -21.18 -25.88 21.42
CA ALA A 90 -21.08 -26.81 22.54
C ALA A 90 -22.44 -27.27 23.08
N ILE A 91 -22.47 -28.41 23.75
CA ILE A 91 -23.68 -28.93 24.41
C ILE A 91 -23.82 -28.41 25.85
N GLN A 92 -22.75 -27.93 26.49
CA GLN A 92 -22.83 -27.45 27.87
C GLN A 92 -23.13 -25.95 27.91
N SER A 93 -24.28 -25.56 28.45
CA SER A 93 -24.69 -24.15 28.52
C SER A 93 -23.87 -23.31 29.51
N SER A 94 -23.04 -23.95 30.34
CA SER A 94 -22.12 -23.28 31.28
C SER A 94 -20.72 -23.06 30.71
N GLU A 95 -20.47 -23.49 29.48
CA GLU A 95 -19.18 -23.35 28.83
C GLU A 95 -18.97 -21.91 28.35
N THR A 96 -17.74 -21.42 28.43
CA THR A 96 -17.36 -20.04 28.07
C THR A 96 -16.63 -19.97 26.73
N ASP A 97 -16.34 -21.12 26.12
CA ASP A 97 -15.36 -21.25 25.05
C ASP A 97 -16.02 -21.51 23.67
N HIS A 98 -17.35 -21.47 23.57
CA HIS A 98 -18.05 -21.64 22.30
C HIS A 98 -19.22 -20.65 22.21
N GLN A 99 -19.38 -20.02 21.04
CA GLN A 99 -20.38 -18.98 20.79
C GLN A 99 -21.80 -19.53 20.77
N LEU A 100 -21.98 -20.75 20.27
CA LEU A 100 -23.29 -21.39 20.14
C LEU A 100 -23.45 -22.52 21.15
N HIS A 101 -24.67 -22.64 21.66
CA HIS A 101 -25.09 -23.72 22.52
C HIS A 101 -26.19 -24.54 21.83
N TYR A 102 -25.97 -25.85 21.73
CA TYR A 102 -26.97 -26.78 21.21
C TYR A 102 -27.85 -27.33 22.35
N ASP A 103 -29.12 -26.95 22.34
CA ASP A 103 -30.13 -27.42 23.30
C ASP A 103 -30.60 -28.84 22.94
N THR A 104 -30.02 -29.84 23.59
CA THR A 104 -30.38 -31.26 23.41
C THR A 104 -31.84 -31.61 23.74
N ILE A 105 -32.56 -30.78 24.51
CA ILE A 105 -33.96 -31.05 24.88
C ILE A 105 -34.89 -30.56 23.77
N ASN A 106 -34.60 -29.39 23.22
CA ASN A 106 -35.47 -28.72 22.25
C ASN A 106 -34.98 -28.84 20.79
N ASN A 107 -33.78 -29.37 20.56
CA ASN A 107 -33.16 -29.64 19.26
C ASN A 107 -32.89 -28.38 18.40
N TYR A 108 -32.31 -27.33 18.99
CA TYR A 108 -31.89 -26.13 18.27
C TYR A 108 -30.58 -25.56 18.83
N PHE A 109 -29.91 -24.72 18.04
CA PHE A 109 -28.79 -23.88 18.48
C PHE A 109 -29.30 -22.50 18.94
N ILE A 110 -28.68 -21.97 19.98
CA ILE A 110 -28.86 -20.60 20.48
C ILE A 110 -27.50 -19.97 20.79
N TRP A 111 -27.43 -18.65 20.77
CA TRP A 111 -26.22 -17.94 21.20
C TRP A 111 -25.96 -18.08 22.70
N ASN A 112 -24.69 -18.29 23.03
CA ASN A 112 -24.22 -18.55 24.37
C ASN A 112 -23.88 -17.24 25.08
N ASN A 113 -24.79 -16.80 25.95
CA ASN A 113 -24.60 -15.62 26.79
C ASN A 113 -23.40 -15.68 27.76
N ASN A 114 -22.80 -16.87 27.95
CA ASN A 114 -21.61 -17.04 28.80
C ASN A 114 -20.29 -17.04 28.02
N PHE A 115 -20.32 -16.89 26.69
CA PHE A 115 -19.11 -16.89 25.86
C PHE A 115 -18.17 -15.74 26.24
N ASP A 116 -16.91 -16.07 26.52
CA ASP A 116 -15.85 -15.09 26.70
C ASP A 116 -15.23 -14.81 25.34
N GLN A 117 -15.39 -13.58 24.86
CA GLN A 117 -14.89 -13.13 23.56
C GLN A 117 -13.37 -13.33 23.41
N PHE A 118 -12.65 -13.46 24.53
CA PHE A 118 -11.20 -13.61 24.57
C PHE A 118 -10.80 -15.05 24.90
N GLN A 119 -10.41 -15.81 23.89
CA GLN A 119 -9.94 -17.18 24.07
C GLN A 119 -8.43 -17.26 24.15
N GLU A 120 -7.91 -18.07 25.09
CA GLU A 120 -6.48 -18.35 25.17
C GLU A 120 -6.10 -19.42 24.15
N TYR A 121 -5.40 -19.01 23.09
CA TYR A 121 -4.83 -19.88 22.08
C TYR A 121 -3.29 -19.86 22.19
N TYR A 122 -2.69 -20.98 22.57
CA TYR A 122 -1.24 -21.14 22.80
C TYR A 122 -0.59 -20.07 23.71
N GLY A 123 -1.32 -19.59 24.73
CA GLY A 123 -0.81 -18.57 25.66
C GLY A 123 -1.02 -17.11 25.22
N THR A 124 -1.73 -16.90 24.12
CA THR A 124 -2.13 -15.58 23.58
C THR A 124 -3.65 -15.49 23.56
N GLN A 125 -4.21 -14.36 24.00
CA GLN A 125 -5.66 -14.14 23.90
C GLN A 125 -6.01 -13.66 22.49
N ILE A 126 -6.88 -14.40 21.80
CA ILE A 126 -7.48 -13.99 20.53
C ILE A 126 -8.91 -13.53 20.79
N GLN A 127 -9.32 -12.44 20.13
CA GLN A 127 -10.69 -11.95 20.18
C GLN A 127 -11.48 -12.63 19.06
N LEU A 128 -12.54 -13.37 19.43
CA LEU A 128 -13.44 -14.01 18.47
C LEU A 128 -14.73 -13.18 18.30
N PRO A 129 -15.46 -13.36 17.19
CA PRO A 129 -16.81 -12.80 17.04
C PRO A 129 -17.71 -13.30 18.18
N LEU A 130 -18.41 -12.36 18.83
CA LEU A 130 -19.30 -12.67 19.96
C LEU A 130 -20.63 -13.26 19.47
N LEU A 131 -21.16 -12.68 18.40
CA LEU A 131 -22.48 -12.90 17.81
C LEU A 131 -22.34 -12.68 16.31
N VAL A 132 -23.20 -13.30 15.52
CA VAL A 132 -23.39 -12.93 14.11
C VAL A 132 -24.00 -11.52 13.99
N ASP A 133 -23.75 -10.85 12.88
CA ASP A 133 -24.42 -9.59 12.54
C ASP A 133 -25.91 -9.82 12.19
N SER A 134 -26.71 -8.76 12.22
CA SER A 134 -28.13 -8.79 11.85
C SER A 134 -28.32 -8.95 10.35
N ASP A 135 -29.38 -9.66 9.93
CA ASP A 135 -29.71 -9.91 8.52
C ASP A 135 -28.60 -10.63 7.72
N THR A 136 -27.81 -11.47 8.39
CA THR A 136 -26.64 -12.18 7.83
C THR A 136 -26.92 -13.67 7.67
N GLU A 137 -26.45 -14.29 6.58
CA GLU A 137 -26.56 -15.74 6.38
C GLU A 137 -25.53 -16.53 7.21
N LEU A 138 -26.02 -17.54 7.95
CA LEU A 138 -25.21 -18.57 8.61
C LEU A 138 -25.33 -19.90 7.90
N TYR A 139 -24.20 -20.58 7.73
CA TYR A 139 -24.08 -21.89 7.12
C TYR A 139 -23.63 -22.92 8.16
N PHE A 140 -24.43 -23.96 8.35
CA PHE A 140 -24.12 -25.13 9.17
C PHE A 140 -23.74 -26.28 8.23
N ALA A 141 -22.45 -26.54 8.11
CA ALA A 141 -21.89 -27.58 7.27
C ALA A 141 -21.47 -28.80 8.09
N TYR A 142 -21.84 -30.00 7.66
CA TYR A 142 -21.52 -31.24 8.37
C TYR A 142 -21.30 -32.43 7.43
N ALA A 143 -20.50 -33.38 7.93
CA ALA A 143 -20.24 -34.65 7.26
C ALA A 143 -21.24 -35.70 7.73
N THR A 144 -21.43 -36.73 6.93
CA THR A 144 -22.26 -37.91 7.18
C THR A 144 -21.40 -39.17 7.12
N ALA A 145 -21.97 -40.33 7.47
CA ALA A 145 -21.25 -41.61 7.40
C ALA A 145 -20.79 -42.01 5.99
N THR A 146 -21.34 -41.38 4.95
CA THR A 146 -20.99 -41.64 3.53
C THR A 146 -20.22 -40.49 2.88
N SER A 147 -19.93 -39.41 3.61
CA SER A 147 -19.31 -38.22 2.99
C SER A 147 -17.88 -38.45 2.49
N TRP A 148 -17.19 -39.47 2.99
CA TRP A 148 -15.89 -39.90 2.44
C TRP A 148 -16.00 -40.49 1.02
N GLN A 149 -17.21 -40.88 0.60
CA GLN A 149 -17.48 -41.39 -0.74
C GLN A 149 -17.74 -40.26 -1.74
N THR A 150 -17.80 -39.01 -1.31
CA THR A 150 -17.96 -37.90 -2.26
C THR A 150 -16.66 -37.75 -3.06
N PRO A 151 -16.73 -37.70 -4.40
CA PRO A 151 -15.56 -37.47 -5.22
C PRO A 151 -14.83 -36.19 -4.81
N ILE A 152 -13.51 -36.20 -4.91
CA ILE A 152 -12.67 -35.01 -4.79
C ILE A 152 -12.49 -34.47 -6.21
N ASN A 153 -13.00 -33.27 -6.47
CA ASN A 153 -12.88 -32.62 -7.76
C ASN A 153 -11.52 -31.92 -7.90
N LEU A 154 -10.93 -32.06 -9.07
CA LEU A 154 -9.69 -31.40 -9.48
C LEU A 154 -10.00 -30.55 -10.71
N ASP A 155 -10.12 -29.25 -10.49
CA ASP A 155 -10.46 -28.26 -11.52
C ASP A 155 -9.20 -27.83 -12.31
N TYR A 156 -8.48 -28.83 -12.83
CA TYR A 156 -7.29 -28.64 -13.66
C TYR A 156 -7.48 -29.36 -15.00
N GLU A 157 -7.18 -28.65 -16.08
CA GLU A 157 -7.11 -29.23 -17.42
C GLU A 157 -5.79 -30.00 -17.60
N GLN A 158 -5.81 -30.99 -18.49
CA GLN A 158 -4.64 -31.74 -18.96
C GLN A 158 -3.75 -32.35 -17.84
N ILE A 159 -4.36 -32.94 -16.81
CA ILE A 159 -3.64 -33.64 -15.76
C ILE A 159 -2.94 -34.88 -16.32
N ASP A 160 -1.63 -35.00 -16.10
CA ASP A 160 -0.88 -36.22 -16.39
C ASP A 160 -1.09 -37.24 -15.28
N THR A 161 -2.00 -38.18 -15.52
CA THR A 161 -2.32 -39.28 -14.61
C THR A 161 -1.12 -40.15 -14.21
N SER A 162 -0.03 -40.14 -14.99
CA SER A 162 1.17 -40.94 -14.68
C SER A 162 2.03 -40.36 -13.56
N THR A 163 1.81 -39.09 -13.22
CA THR A 163 2.54 -38.35 -12.18
C THR A 163 1.76 -38.23 -10.87
N PHE A 164 0.54 -38.79 -10.85
CA PHE A 164 -0.38 -38.69 -9.72
C PHE A 164 0.18 -39.42 -8.48
N ASP A 165 0.31 -38.68 -7.39
CA ASP A 165 0.78 -39.18 -6.09
C ASP A 165 -0.20 -38.71 -5.01
N ILE A 166 -0.78 -39.67 -4.27
CA ILE A 166 -1.70 -39.38 -3.15
C ILE A 166 -1.16 -40.02 -1.88
N VAL A 167 -0.88 -39.18 -0.89
CA VAL A 167 -0.43 -39.62 0.43
C VAL A 167 -1.50 -39.28 1.47
N PHE A 168 -2.01 -40.30 2.15
CA PHE A 168 -2.93 -40.14 3.29
C PHE A 168 -2.14 -39.86 4.58
N ASP A 169 -2.54 -38.78 5.26
CA ASP A 169 -1.98 -38.30 6.54
C ASP A 169 -0.44 -38.17 6.55
N ASN A 170 0.14 -37.84 5.39
CA ASN A 170 1.59 -37.75 5.13
C ASN A 170 2.41 -39.04 5.34
N ASP A 171 1.76 -40.16 5.66
CA ASP A 171 2.43 -41.40 6.06
C ASP A 171 2.18 -42.57 5.09
N TYR A 172 1.02 -42.59 4.42
CA TYR A 172 0.58 -43.75 3.63
C TYR A 172 0.35 -43.37 2.16
N LEU A 173 1.24 -43.83 1.29
CA LEU A 173 1.05 -43.75 -0.16
C LEU A 173 -0.13 -44.64 -0.58
N LEU A 174 -1.13 -44.05 -1.23
CA LEU A 174 -2.32 -44.76 -1.69
C LEU A 174 -2.08 -45.46 -3.02
N THR A 175 -2.75 -46.59 -3.21
CA THR A 175 -2.64 -47.40 -4.42
C THR A 175 -3.68 -46.98 -5.46
N PRO A 176 -3.31 -46.49 -6.66
CA PRO A 176 -4.27 -46.18 -7.72
C PRO A 176 -4.83 -47.45 -8.38
N ARG A 177 -6.02 -47.33 -9.00
CA ARG A 177 -6.54 -48.36 -9.91
C ARG A 177 -5.61 -48.62 -11.10
N PHE A 178 -5.06 -47.57 -11.70
CA PHE A 178 -4.11 -47.66 -12.81
C PHE A 178 -2.76 -47.08 -12.38
N GLU A 179 -1.72 -47.90 -12.47
CA GLU A 179 -0.36 -47.55 -12.05
C GLU A 179 0.58 -47.51 -13.25
N PHE A 180 1.38 -46.45 -13.37
CA PHE A 180 2.23 -46.17 -14.52
C PHE A 180 3.69 -46.47 -14.20
N TRP A 181 4.31 -47.36 -14.98
CA TRP A 181 5.71 -47.77 -14.85
C TRP A 181 6.44 -47.45 -16.16
N GLY A 182 6.79 -46.17 -16.34
CA GLY A 182 7.15 -45.64 -17.65
C GLY A 182 5.97 -45.79 -18.60
N ASP A 183 6.20 -46.25 -19.84
CA ASP A 183 5.15 -46.38 -20.85
C ASP A 183 4.19 -47.58 -20.64
N THR A 184 4.31 -48.30 -19.53
CA THR A 184 3.47 -49.48 -19.24
C THR A 184 2.48 -49.19 -18.12
N VAL A 185 1.19 -49.40 -18.40
CA VAL A 185 0.10 -49.24 -17.43
C VAL A 185 -0.29 -50.61 -16.86
N TYR A 186 -0.41 -50.69 -15.53
CA TYR A 186 -0.91 -51.86 -14.82
C TYR A 186 -2.23 -51.51 -14.13
N GLU A 187 -3.25 -52.34 -14.31
CA GLU A 187 -4.50 -52.25 -13.55
C GLU A 187 -4.38 -53.07 -12.26
N ASN A 188 -4.46 -52.40 -11.11
CA ASN A 188 -4.42 -53.02 -9.80
C ASN A 188 -5.77 -53.68 -9.48
N ALA A 189 -5.72 -54.89 -8.92
CA ALA A 189 -6.93 -55.63 -8.53
C ALA A 189 -7.52 -55.14 -7.20
N GLU A 190 -6.67 -54.59 -6.33
CA GLU A 190 -7.03 -53.91 -5.09
C GLU A 190 -6.40 -52.53 -5.16
N PHE A 191 -7.20 -51.49 -4.98
CA PHE A 191 -6.80 -50.10 -5.09
C PHE A 191 -7.56 -49.26 -4.09
N ASP A 192 -6.92 -48.20 -3.62
CA ASP A 192 -7.41 -47.28 -2.60
C ASP A 192 -8.26 -46.16 -3.21
N TYR A 193 -7.96 -45.77 -4.46
CA TYR A 193 -8.71 -44.75 -5.18
C TYR A 193 -8.80 -45.02 -6.68
N GLU A 194 -9.82 -44.43 -7.29
CA GLU A 194 -10.05 -44.40 -8.73
C GLU A 194 -10.05 -42.96 -9.21
N LEU A 195 -9.25 -42.67 -10.24
CA LEU A 195 -9.25 -41.39 -10.93
C LEU A 195 -10.14 -41.52 -12.18
N THR A 196 -11.11 -40.61 -12.30
CA THR A 196 -11.89 -40.43 -13.53
C THR A 196 -11.56 -39.06 -14.08
N GLN A 197 -11.10 -39.00 -15.31
CA GLN A 197 -10.91 -37.75 -16.02
C GLN A 197 -12.08 -37.53 -16.97
N TYR A 198 -12.38 -36.26 -17.25
CA TYR A 198 -13.46 -35.86 -18.15
C TYR A 198 -12.91 -34.99 -19.27
N TYR A 199 -13.51 -35.09 -20.44
CA TYR A 199 -13.23 -34.23 -21.57
C TYR A 199 -14.56 -33.73 -22.14
N SER A 200 -14.70 -32.42 -22.29
CA SER A 200 -15.94 -31.82 -22.78
C SER A 200 -15.71 -30.86 -23.93
N GLU A 201 -16.59 -30.92 -24.94
CA GLU A 201 -16.66 -29.94 -26.02
C GLU A 201 -18.08 -29.40 -26.15
N SER A 202 -18.17 -28.11 -26.47
CA SER A 202 -19.45 -27.40 -26.68
C SER A 202 -19.53 -26.87 -28.10
N PHE A 203 -20.70 -27.02 -28.73
CA PHE A 203 -20.93 -26.54 -30.09
C PHE A 203 -22.34 -25.97 -30.25
N THR A 204 -22.48 -25.00 -31.16
CA THR A 204 -23.75 -24.37 -31.47
C THR A 204 -24.63 -25.30 -32.31
N ALA A 205 -25.89 -25.44 -31.94
CA ALA A 205 -26.85 -26.18 -32.75
C ALA A 205 -27.28 -25.31 -33.95
N TYR A 206 -26.75 -25.59 -35.14
CA TYR A 206 -27.14 -24.85 -36.34
C TYR A 206 -28.57 -25.19 -36.76
N THR A 207 -29.40 -24.17 -36.96
CA THR A 207 -30.75 -24.29 -37.54
C THR A 207 -30.69 -24.92 -38.93
N ALA A 208 -30.78 -26.23 -39.00
CA ALA A 208 -30.96 -26.97 -40.24
C ALA A 208 -32.44 -27.38 -40.34
N PRO A 209 -33.24 -26.74 -41.21
CA PRO A 209 -34.68 -27.05 -41.31
C PRO A 209 -34.89 -28.53 -41.66
N GLY A 210 -35.30 -29.33 -40.66
CA GLY A 210 -35.58 -30.76 -40.81
C GLY A 210 -34.40 -31.70 -40.53
N ALA A 211 -33.34 -31.25 -39.85
CA ALA A 211 -32.35 -32.17 -39.30
C ALA A 211 -32.96 -32.96 -38.13
N LEU A 212 -33.08 -34.28 -38.31
CA LEU A 212 -33.52 -35.22 -37.27
C LEU A 212 -32.37 -35.65 -36.36
N GLY A 213 -31.16 -35.12 -36.58
CA GLY A 213 -30.03 -35.37 -35.72
C GLY A 213 -28.84 -34.48 -36.05
N TYR A 214 -27.99 -34.31 -35.04
CA TYR A 214 -26.72 -33.61 -35.09
C TYR A 214 -25.59 -34.61 -35.00
N THR A 215 -24.67 -34.57 -35.96
CA THR A 215 -23.39 -35.29 -35.85
C THR A 215 -22.32 -34.26 -35.57
N TYR A 216 -21.65 -34.42 -34.43
CA TYR A 216 -20.51 -33.63 -34.04
C TYR A 216 -19.22 -34.44 -34.18
N GLN A 217 -18.19 -33.79 -34.69
CA GLN A 217 -16.85 -34.31 -34.85
C GLN A 217 -15.99 -33.64 -33.78
N PHE A 218 -15.40 -34.44 -32.89
CA PHE A 218 -14.57 -33.89 -31.81
C PHE A 218 -13.28 -33.27 -32.37
N ASP A 219 -12.87 -32.14 -31.81
CA ASP A 219 -11.65 -31.40 -32.18
C ASP A 219 -10.49 -31.75 -31.25
N ILE A 220 -9.96 -32.95 -31.43
CA ILE A 220 -8.89 -33.53 -30.59
C ILE A 220 -7.52 -33.59 -31.30
N ASP A 221 -7.27 -32.67 -32.23
CA ASP A 221 -6.03 -32.59 -33.02
C ASP A 221 -5.61 -33.94 -33.65
N ASP A 222 -4.42 -34.42 -33.31
CA ASP A 222 -3.81 -35.66 -33.82
C ASP A 222 -4.21 -36.91 -32.99
N TYR A 223 -5.04 -36.76 -31.96
CA TYR A 223 -5.46 -37.86 -31.08
C TYR A 223 -6.67 -38.64 -31.63
N SER A 224 -6.88 -39.84 -31.08
CA SER A 224 -7.94 -40.77 -31.45
C SER A 224 -8.73 -41.23 -30.22
N LEU A 225 -10.04 -40.95 -30.19
CA LEU A 225 -10.96 -41.42 -29.14
C LEU A 225 -10.93 -42.95 -28.98
N ALA A 226 -10.65 -43.69 -30.05
CA ALA A 226 -10.59 -45.15 -30.02
C ALA A 226 -9.27 -45.73 -29.49
N ASN A 227 -8.14 -45.01 -29.62
CA ASN A 227 -6.81 -45.58 -29.37
C ASN A 227 -6.06 -44.92 -28.22
N ASP A 228 -6.27 -43.62 -27.98
CA ASP A 228 -5.46 -42.85 -27.03
C ASP A 228 -6.14 -42.70 -25.66
N PHE A 229 -7.42 -43.04 -25.57
CA PHE A 229 -8.20 -42.96 -24.33
C PHE A 229 -8.57 -44.35 -23.81
N THR A 230 -8.52 -44.53 -22.48
CA THR A 230 -8.86 -45.80 -21.83
C THR A 230 -10.17 -45.71 -21.07
N ASN A 231 -11.04 -46.72 -21.25
CA ASN A 231 -12.40 -46.76 -20.67
C ASN A 231 -13.28 -45.56 -21.05
N LEU A 232 -13.08 -45.02 -22.26
CA LEU A 232 -13.84 -43.89 -22.76
C LEU A 232 -15.34 -44.22 -22.93
N GLN A 233 -16.20 -43.36 -22.39
CA GLN A 233 -17.64 -43.44 -22.54
C GLN A 233 -18.27 -42.04 -22.49
N VAL A 234 -19.48 -41.89 -23.06
CA VAL A 234 -20.28 -40.67 -22.89
C VAL A 234 -20.77 -40.62 -21.44
N PHE A 235 -20.42 -39.56 -20.73
CA PHE A 235 -20.89 -39.31 -19.38
C PHE A 235 -22.24 -38.60 -19.40
N LYS A 236 -22.31 -37.43 -20.04
CA LYS A 236 -23.52 -36.61 -20.16
C LYS A 236 -23.54 -35.82 -21.45
N VAL A 237 -24.75 -35.48 -21.91
CA VAL A 237 -24.97 -34.49 -22.96
C VAL A 237 -25.85 -33.41 -22.37
N MET A 238 -25.26 -32.25 -22.12
CA MET A 238 -25.94 -31.09 -21.56
C MET A 238 -26.26 -30.11 -22.67
N THR A 239 -27.38 -29.40 -22.54
CA THR A 239 -27.79 -28.39 -23.52
C THR A 239 -28.23 -27.13 -22.81
N LEU A 240 -28.06 -26.00 -23.50
CA LEU A 240 -28.48 -24.70 -23.03
C LEU A 240 -29.46 -24.12 -24.04
N LYS A 241 -30.67 -23.80 -23.56
CA LYS A 241 -31.67 -23.08 -24.36
C LYS A 241 -31.30 -21.59 -24.49
N PRO A 242 -31.89 -20.84 -25.44
CA PRO A 242 -31.77 -19.39 -25.47
C PRO A 242 -32.18 -18.69 -24.18
N THR A 243 -33.04 -19.33 -23.37
CA THR A 243 -33.45 -18.84 -22.05
C THR A 243 -32.45 -19.17 -20.93
N LEU A 244 -31.28 -19.70 -21.26
CA LEU A 244 -30.27 -20.22 -20.31
C LEU A 244 -30.78 -21.37 -19.43
N GLU A 245 -31.90 -21.98 -19.79
CA GLU A 245 -32.36 -23.20 -19.13
C GLU A 245 -31.47 -24.37 -19.55
N GLU A 246 -30.86 -25.03 -18.57
CA GLU A 246 -30.12 -26.27 -18.77
C GLU A 246 -31.07 -27.46 -18.95
N PHE A 247 -30.75 -28.32 -19.91
CA PHE A 247 -31.48 -29.56 -20.15
C PHE A 247 -30.51 -30.69 -20.51
N GLU A 248 -30.66 -31.84 -19.85
CA GLU A 248 -29.87 -33.04 -20.15
C GLU A 248 -30.55 -33.85 -21.26
N ILE A 249 -29.84 -34.09 -22.36
CA ILE A 249 -30.28 -35.03 -23.39
C ILE A 249 -29.93 -36.45 -22.94
N ILE A 250 -30.96 -37.25 -22.70
CA ILE A 250 -30.82 -38.66 -22.31
C ILE A 250 -31.16 -39.54 -23.51
N GLY A 251 -30.25 -40.44 -23.89
CA GLY A 251 -30.47 -41.46 -24.92
C GLY A 251 -31.43 -42.57 -24.45
N ASP A 252 -32.70 -42.23 -24.30
CA ASP A 252 -33.74 -43.11 -23.75
C ASP A 252 -34.45 -43.98 -24.81
N GLY A 253 -34.10 -43.81 -26.08
CA GLY A 253 -34.71 -44.51 -27.21
C GLY A 253 -36.18 -44.14 -27.45
N THR A 254 -36.66 -43.06 -26.82
CA THR A 254 -38.04 -42.54 -26.92
C THR A 254 -38.04 -41.10 -27.43
N ASN A 255 -37.28 -40.22 -26.78
CA ASN A 255 -37.15 -38.81 -27.12
C ASN A 255 -35.87 -38.59 -27.95
N TYR A 256 -34.74 -39.12 -27.47
CA TYR A 256 -33.45 -38.98 -28.15
C TYR A 256 -32.71 -40.32 -28.25
N ASP A 257 -31.86 -40.42 -29.28
CA ASP A 257 -30.87 -41.48 -29.45
C ASP A 257 -29.47 -40.84 -29.50
N ILE A 258 -28.50 -41.47 -28.83
CA ILE A 258 -27.11 -41.00 -28.77
C ILE A 258 -26.21 -42.14 -29.27
N ASP A 259 -25.63 -41.93 -30.45
CA ASP A 259 -24.70 -42.86 -31.08
C ASP A 259 -23.27 -42.31 -30.98
N PHE A 260 -22.46 -42.89 -30.10
CA PHE A 260 -21.07 -42.51 -29.90
C PHE A 260 -20.15 -43.42 -30.73
N ASP A 261 -19.47 -42.83 -31.72
CA ASP A 261 -18.57 -43.51 -32.64
C ASP A 261 -17.11 -43.07 -32.42
N PRO A 262 -16.42 -43.66 -31.44
CA PRO A 262 -15.02 -43.30 -31.14
C PRO A 262 -14.06 -43.66 -32.29
N ALA A 263 -14.44 -44.55 -33.21
CA ALA A 263 -13.56 -44.93 -34.32
C ALA A 263 -13.44 -43.82 -35.37
N ASN A 264 -14.44 -42.95 -35.46
CA ASN A 264 -14.44 -41.77 -36.34
C ASN A 264 -14.32 -40.45 -35.55
N ASN A 265 -14.07 -40.50 -34.23
CA ASN A 265 -14.09 -39.35 -33.34
C ASN A 265 -15.41 -38.55 -33.45
N GLN A 266 -16.56 -39.23 -33.47
CA GLN A 266 -17.87 -38.60 -33.68
C GLN A 266 -18.89 -38.99 -32.63
N ILE A 267 -19.87 -38.12 -32.43
CA ILE A 267 -21.10 -38.41 -31.70
C ILE A 267 -22.30 -37.93 -32.52
N THR A 268 -23.34 -38.75 -32.59
CA THR A 268 -24.60 -38.40 -33.26
C THR A 268 -25.75 -38.40 -32.26
N ILE A 269 -26.43 -37.26 -32.14
CA ILE A 269 -27.63 -37.08 -31.32
C ILE A 269 -28.81 -37.01 -32.27
N THR A 270 -29.76 -37.94 -32.16
CA THR A 270 -30.93 -38.01 -33.04
C THR A 270 -32.20 -37.72 -32.25
N ASP A 271 -33.02 -36.81 -32.75
CA ASP A 271 -34.38 -36.59 -32.29
C ASP A 271 -35.30 -37.67 -32.87
N LEU A 272 -35.91 -38.45 -31.98
CA LEU A 272 -36.78 -39.56 -32.34
C LEU A 272 -38.23 -39.11 -32.56
N ILE A 273 -38.60 -37.89 -32.18
CA ILE A 273 -39.95 -37.33 -32.35
C ILE A 273 -39.95 -36.40 -33.57
N LEU A 274 -40.42 -36.94 -34.70
CA LEU A 274 -40.49 -36.21 -35.95
C LEU A 274 -41.34 -34.92 -35.86
N GLY A 275 -40.68 -33.76 -35.78
CA GLY A 275 -41.24 -32.45 -36.06
C GLY A 275 -41.80 -31.67 -34.87
N ASP A 276 -41.45 -32.02 -33.64
CA ASP A 276 -41.55 -31.09 -32.51
C ASP A 276 -40.46 -30.01 -32.56
N GLY A 277 -39.30 -30.35 -33.14
CA GLY A 277 -38.22 -29.41 -33.38
C GLY A 277 -37.34 -29.17 -32.14
N ASP A 278 -37.41 -30.03 -31.13
CA ASP A 278 -36.81 -29.83 -29.81
C ASP A 278 -35.28 -29.65 -29.89
N LEU A 279 -34.59 -30.30 -30.82
CA LEU A 279 -33.15 -30.08 -31.03
C LEU A 279 -32.80 -28.68 -31.58
N ASN A 280 -33.77 -27.93 -32.13
CA ASN A 280 -33.58 -26.53 -32.55
C ASN A 280 -33.93 -25.54 -31.43
N ASP A 281 -34.41 -26.01 -30.28
CA ASP A 281 -34.69 -25.16 -29.12
C ASP A 281 -33.44 -24.91 -28.26
N PHE A 282 -32.32 -25.56 -28.59
CA PHE A 282 -31.03 -25.40 -27.90
C PHE A 282 -30.11 -24.48 -28.70
N ASP A 283 -29.42 -23.57 -28.00
CA ASP A 283 -28.36 -22.74 -28.60
C ASP A 283 -27.02 -23.47 -28.55
N VAL A 284 -26.72 -24.14 -27.44
CA VAL A 284 -25.46 -24.86 -27.22
C VAL A 284 -25.73 -26.29 -26.77
N ILE A 285 -24.97 -27.23 -27.33
CA ILE A 285 -24.91 -28.62 -26.88
C ILE A 285 -23.48 -28.89 -26.41
N THR A 286 -23.34 -29.37 -25.20
CA THR A 286 -22.08 -29.77 -24.58
C THR A 286 -22.07 -31.28 -24.39
N VAL A 287 -21.08 -31.95 -24.98
CA VAL A 287 -20.88 -33.40 -24.81
C VAL A 287 -19.73 -33.61 -23.84
N ILE A 288 -19.99 -34.35 -22.77
CA ILE A 288 -19.02 -34.67 -21.73
C ILE A 288 -18.70 -36.16 -21.83
N LEU A 289 -17.43 -36.47 -22.08
CA LEU A 289 -16.88 -37.81 -22.08
C LEU A 289 -16.19 -38.07 -20.73
N SER A 290 -16.21 -39.31 -20.27
CA SER A 290 -15.44 -39.78 -19.11
C SER A 290 -14.52 -40.91 -19.52
N HIS A 291 -13.34 -40.97 -18.91
CA HIS A 291 -12.31 -41.97 -19.17
C HIS A 291 -11.37 -42.10 -17.97
N ALA A 292 -10.64 -43.21 -17.89
CA ALA A 292 -9.70 -43.47 -16.79
C ALA A 292 -8.39 -42.69 -16.93
N TYR A 293 -7.84 -42.66 -18.15
CA TYR A 293 -6.67 -41.86 -18.51
C TYR A 293 -6.65 -41.61 -20.02
N GLY A 294 -6.08 -40.48 -20.42
CA GLY A 294 -5.94 -40.07 -21.82
C GLY A 294 -5.05 -38.83 -21.98
N PRO A 295 -4.81 -38.41 -23.23
CA PRO A 295 -3.99 -37.23 -23.53
C PRO A 295 -4.69 -35.90 -23.29
N LEU A 296 -6.04 -35.91 -23.20
CA LEU A 296 -6.84 -34.70 -23.02
C LEU A 296 -7.77 -34.82 -21.80
N SER A 297 -7.84 -33.78 -20.97
CA SER A 297 -8.84 -33.67 -19.91
C SER A 297 -9.23 -32.21 -19.63
N THR A 298 -10.50 -31.96 -19.35
CA THR A 298 -11.04 -30.67 -18.89
C THR A 298 -11.09 -30.57 -17.37
N PHE A 299 -11.41 -31.66 -16.68
CA PHE A 299 -11.35 -31.76 -15.22
C PHE A 299 -11.24 -33.23 -14.79
N SER A 300 -10.93 -33.48 -13.52
CA SER A 300 -10.81 -34.84 -12.99
C SER A 300 -11.46 -35.01 -11.62
N GLU A 301 -11.81 -36.24 -11.27
CA GLU A 301 -12.40 -36.62 -9.98
C GLU A 301 -11.65 -37.81 -9.38
N ILE A 302 -11.35 -37.74 -8.09
CA ILE A 302 -10.82 -38.86 -7.32
C ILE A 302 -11.93 -39.46 -6.46
N GLN A 303 -12.20 -40.74 -6.66
CA GLN A 303 -13.14 -41.52 -5.87
C GLN A 303 -12.37 -42.46 -4.93
N LEU A 304 -12.52 -42.28 -3.62
CA LEU A 304 -11.98 -43.22 -2.63
C LEU A 304 -12.79 -44.51 -2.62
N THR A 305 -12.11 -45.65 -2.49
CA THR A 305 -12.74 -46.97 -2.53
C THR A 305 -13.08 -47.50 -1.14
N GLN A 306 -13.89 -48.57 -1.12
CA GLN A 306 -14.13 -49.32 0.11
C GLN A 306 -12.84 -49.93 0.69
N THR A 307 -11.86 -50.27 -0.15
CA THR A 307 -10.55 -50.78 0.29
C THR A 307 -9.83 -49.73 1.13
N PHE A 308 -9.81 -48.48 0.66
CA PHE A 308 -9.27 -47.35 1.41
C PHE A 308 -10.02 -47.18 2.76
N HIS A 309 -11.35 -47.19 2.71
CA HIS A 309 -12.15 -47.03 3.93
C HIS A 309 -11.81 -48.07 4.99
N ASP A 310 -11.80 -49.35 4.59
CA ASP A 310 -11.59 -50.46 5.52
C ASP A 310 -10.14 -50.51 6.05
N ALA A 311 -9.18 -50.01 5.27
CA ALA A 311 -7.76 -50.00 5.64
C ALA A 311 -7.37 -48.81 6.53
N TYR A 312 -7.88 -47.61 6.25
CA TYR A 312 -7.35 -46.36 6.81
C TYR A 312 -8.34 -45.62 7.70
N ILE A 313 -9.61 -45.50 7.30
CA ILE A 313 -10.60 -44.62 7.97
C ILE A 313 -11.75 -45.38 8.64
N SER A 314 -11.54 -46.65 9.00
CA SER A 314 -12.56 -47.47 9.68
C SER A 314 -13.00 -46.91 11.03
N ASP A 315 -12.17 -46.08 11.66
CA ASP A 315 -12.54 -45.25 12.82
C ASP A 315 -12.70 -43.78 12.37
N ALA A 316 -13.96 -43.37 12.20
CA ALA A 316 -14.28 -42.04 11.71
C ALA A 316 -13.93 -40.93 12.73
N GLU A 317 -13.83 -41.25 14.03
CA GLU A 317 -13.50 -40.25 15.06
C GLU A 317 -12.02 -39.91 15.04
N ASP A 318 -11.18 -40.94 14.97
CA ASP A 318 -9.72 -40.77 14.92
C ASP A 318 -9.27 -40.13 13.60
N THR A 319 -10.03 -40.32 12.50
CA THR A 319 -9.63 -39.89 11.15
C THR A 319 -10.37 -38.67 10.60
N PHE A 320 -11.23 -38.02 11.41
CA PHE A 320 -12.08 -36.92 10.94
C PHE A 320 -11.30 -35.71 10.38
N TYR A 321 -10.14 -35.44 10.98
CA TYR A 321 -9.27 -34.31 10.61
C TYR A 321 -8.13 -34.72 9.68
N ASP A 322 -8.07 -35.99 9.28
CA ASP A 322 -7.05 -36.48 8.36
C ASP A 322 -7.32 -35.98 6.94
N TYR A 323 -6.25 -35.84 6.17
CA TYR A 323 -6.28 -35.30 4.82
C TYR A 323 -5.46 -36.14 3.86
N LEU A 324 -5.75 -35.97 2.58
CA LEU A 324 -4.99 -36.46 1.45
C LEU A 324 -4.10 -35.34 0.96
N SER A 325 -2.80 -35.58 0.91
CA SER A 325 -1.87 -34.77 0.15
C SER A 325 -1.81 -35.31 -1.27
N ILE A 326 -2.22 -34.51 -2.25
CA ILE A 326 -2.34 -34.89 -3.64
C ILE A 326 -1.35 -34.06 -4.44
N SER A 327 -0.50 -34.69 -5.23
CA SER A 327 0.37 -34.01 -6.19
C SER A 327 0.29 -34.64 -7.57
N PHE A 328 0.33 -33.80 -8.59
CA PHE A 328 0.30 -34.21 -9.99
C PHE A 328 0.90 -33.12 -10.86
N ASP A 329 1.41 -33.54 -12.02
CA ASP A 329 1.77 -32.65 -13.10
C ASP A 329 0.56 -32.46 -14.02
N TYR A 330 0.44 -31.26 -14.58
CA TYR A 330 -0.57 -30.91 -15.57
C TYR A 330 0.06 -30.00 -16.61
N SER A 331 -0.40 -30.14 -17.85
CA SER A 331 0.07 -29.33 -18.97
C SER A 331 -0.75 -28.04 -19.02
N VAL A 332 -0.10 -26.91 -18.75
CA VAL A 332 -0.71 -25.59 -18.92
C VAL A 332 -0.04 -24.86 -20.08
N LEU A 333 -0.83 -24.13 -20.85
CA LEU A 333 -0.26 -23.23 -21.84
C LEU A 333 0.47 -22.10 -21.10
N ALA A 334 1.80 -22.08 -21.22
CA ALA A 334 2.60 -21.03 -20.58
C ALA A 334 2.21 -19.68 -21.16
N GLY A 335 1.92 -18.71 -20.29
CA GLY A 335 1.51 -17.39 -20.70
C GLY A 335 1.95 -16.33 -19.73
N GLU A 336 2.46 -15.22 -20.25
CA GLU A 336 2.48 -13.99 -19.46
C GLU A 336 1.05 -13.47 -19.38
N THR A 337 0.55 -13.26 -18.16
CA THR A 337 -0.68 -12.49 -17.93
C THR A 337 -0.47 -11.11 -18.53
N LEU A 338 -1.16 -10.85 -19.64
CA LEU A 338 -1.15 -9.56 -20.31
C LEU A 338 -2.14 -8.61 -19.64
N PHE A 339 -3.17 -9.17 -19.02
CA PHE A 339 -4.24 -8.45 -18.34
C PHE A 339 -4.95 -9.39 -17.36
N GLY A 340 -5.34 -8.91 -16.19
CA GLY A 340 -6.07 -9.69 -15.21
C GLY A 340 -6.76 -8.79 -14.21
N GLU A 341 -8.05 -9.01 -13.98
CA GLU A 341 -8.83 -8.29 -12.98
C GLU A 341 -9.73 -9.28 -12.24
N ASN A 342 -9.70 -9.24 -10.92
CA ASN A 342 -10.59 -10.04 -10.09
C ASN A 342 -11.93 -9.31 -9.86
N SER A 343 -12.90 -9.99 -9.27
CA SER A 343 -14.22 -9.40 -8.98
C SER A 343 -14.16 -8.09 -8.20
N GLN A 344 -13.22 -7.94 -7.27
CA GLN A 344 -13.03 -6.69 -6.52
C GLN A 344 -12.56 -5.55 -7.41
N THR A 345 -11.58 -5.79 -8.29
CA THR A 345 -11.10 -4.78 -9.25
C THR A 345 -12.18 -4.47 -10.29
N ILE A 346 -12.84 -5.47 -10.88
CA ILE A 346 -13.88 -5.30 -11.91
C ILE A 346 -15.05 -4.45 -11.42
N THR A 347 -15.43 -4.60 -10.14
CA THR A 347 -16.55 -3.86 -9.53
C THR A 347 -16.14 -2.53 -8.89
N SER A 348 -14.85 -2.21 -8.88
CA SER A 348 -14.32 -0.95 -8.36
C SER A 348 -14.18 0.11 -9.45
N ASP A 349 -13.99 1.36 -9.05
CA ASP A 349 -13.64 2.46 -9.98
C ASP A 349 -12.26 2.29 -10.63
N SER A 350 -11.47 1.28 -10.20
CA SER A 350 -10.16 0.94 -10.78
C SER A 350 -10.23 -0.14 -11.88
N THR A 351 -11.44 -0.57 -12.25
CA THR A 351 -11.67 -1.49 -13.37
C THR A 351 -11.18 -0.88 -14.69
N SER A 352 -10.52 -1.67 -15.53
CA SER A 352 -10.19 -1.28 -16.91
C SER A 352 -11.36 -1.55 -17.86
N PHE A 353 -12.44 -2.19 -17.38
CA PHE A 353 -13.67 -2.36 -18.16
C PHE A 353 -14.54 -1.11 -18.10
N GLU A 354 -14.81 -0.54 -19.26
CA GLU A 354 -15.81 0.51 -19.38
C GLU A 354 -17.19 -0.10 -19.65
N TYR A 355 -18.20 0.41 -18.96
CA TYR A 355 -19.58 0.09 -19.28
C TYR A 355 -19.95 0.68 -20.63
N ILE A 356 -20.35 -0.18 -21.57
CA ILE A 356 -20.85 0.24 -22.88
C ILE A 356 -22.38 0.07 -22.88
N THR A 357 -23.11 1.19 -22.93
CA THR A 357 -24.58 1.21 -22.99
C THR A 357 -25.16 0.58 -24.26
N PHE A 358 -24.33 0.31 -25.28
CA PHE A 358 -24.77 -0.06 -26.61
C PHE A 358 -23.71 -0.87 -27.38
N ASN A 359 -24.07 -2.07 -27.85
CA ASN A 359 -23.20 -2.95 -28.63
C ASN A 359 -23.64 -2.99 -30.10
N ARG A 360 -22.76 -2.60 -31.04
CA ARG A 360 -23.00 -2.67 -32.50
C ARG A 360 -22.49 -3.97 -33.13
N ASN A 361 -22.02 -4.94 -32.34
CA ASN A 361 -21.59 -6.22 -32.88
C ASN A 361 -22.80 -6.94 -33.52
N PRO A 362 -22.83 -7.13 -34.85
CA PRO A 362 -23.95 -7.75 -35.53
C PRO A 362 -24.15 -9.22 -35.13
N ASP A 363 -23.14 -9.85 -34.50
CA ASP A 363 -23.23 -11.23 -33.98
C ASP A 363 -23.89 -11.31 -32.59
N ILE A 364 -24.07 -10.16 -31.90
CA ILE A 364 -24.60 -10.08 -30.53
C ILE A 364 -25.94 -9.31 -30.48
N ALA A 365 -26.38 -8.72 -31.60
CA ALA A 365 -27.62 -7.96 -31.67
C ALA A 365 -28.85 -8.90 -31.71
N THR A 366 -29.72 -8.71 -30.72
CA THR A 366 -31.01 -9.39 -30.47
C THR A 366 -31.85 -9.70 -31.73
N ASP A 367 -32.45 -10.89 -31.74
CA ASP A 367 -33.55 -11.39 -32.60
C ASP A 367 -33.25 -12.24 -33.86
N ASN A 368 -32.08 -12.89 -34.01
CA ASN A 368 -31.87 -13.94 -35.03
C ASN A 368 -32.39 -13.59 -36.46
N LYS A 369 -32.35 -12.30 -36.82
CA LYS A 369 -32.77 -11.80 -38.13
C LYS A 369 -31.56 -11.25 -38.83
N LEU A 370 -31.05 -12.09 -39.73
CA LEU A 370 -30.11 -11.71 -40.78
C LEU A 370 -30.42 -10.32 -41.33
N ASN A 371 -29.43 -9.45 -41.22
CA ASN A 371 -29.20 -8.32 -42.10
C ASN A 371 -29.59 -8.72 -43.53
N THR A 372 -30.66 -8.14 -44.06
CA THR A 372 -30.93 -8.18 -45.50
C THR A 372 -29.92 -7.26 -46.19
N GLU A 373 -29.51 -7.57 -47.43
CA GLU A 373 -28.52 -6.84 -48.27
C GLU A 373 -28.71 -5.32 -48.41
N ASP A 374 -29.73 -4.72 -47.78
CA ASP A 374 -30.06 -3.29 -47.82
C ASP A 374 -29.75 -2.52 -46.51
N THR A 375 -29.09 -3.13 -45.50
CA THR A 375 -28.72 -2.42 -44.25
C THR A 375 -27.20 -2.35 -44.02
N GLU A 376 -26.52 -1.50 -44.81
CA GLU A 376 -25.21 -0.98 -44.43
C GLU A 376 -25.40 0.23 -43.49
N MET A 377 -25.32 0.03 -42.17
CA MET A 377 -24.94 1.12 -41.26
C MET A 377 -23.41 1.20 -41.24
N HIS A 378 -22.85 1.80 -42.29
CA HIS A 378 -21.43 2.13 -42.35
C HIS A 378 -21.25 3.54 -41.76
N ILE A 379 -20.66 3.64 -40.55
CA ILE A 379 -20.04 4.92 -40.15
C ILE A 379 -18.69 5.00 -40.87
N PRO A 380 -18.43 6.04 -41.67
CA PRO A 380 -17.10 6.31 -42.19
C PRO A 380 -16.20 6.73 -41.01
N TYR A 381 -15.20 5.91 -40.70
CA TYR A 381 -14.17 6.23 -39.71
C TYR A 381 -12.86 6.48 -40.45
N GLU A 382 -12.28 7.66 -40.28
CA GLU A 382 -10.97 8.00 -40.86
C GLU A 382 -9.93 8.14 -39.75
N LEU A 383 -8.85 7.38 -39.86
CA LEU A 383 -7.69 7.43 -38.97
C LEU A 383 -6.51 8.06 -39.71
N PHE A 384 -6.05 9.20 -39.21
CA PHE A 384 -4.79 9.80 -39.63
C PHE A 384 -3.71 9.44 -38.61
N TYR A 385 -2.93 8.41 -38.95
CA TYR A 385 -1.89 7.86 -38.08
C TYR A 385 -0.52 8.50 -38.34
N ASP A 386 0.02 9.16 -37.32
CA ASP A 386 1.44 9.52 -37.17
C ASP A 386 1.87 8.94 -35.80
N PRO A 387 3.01 8.23 -35.69
CA PRO A 387 3.45 7.59 -34.43
C PRO A 387 3.45 8.47 -33.17
N PHE A 388 3.41 9.80 -33.32
CA PHE A 388 3.40 10.76 -32.22
C PHE A 388 2.18 11.70 -32.23
N ASN A 389 1.25 11.52 -33.18
CA ASN A 389 0.07 12.37 -33.35
C ASN A 389 -1.04 11.63 -34.10
N ASN A 390 -1.96 11.00 -33.38
CA ASN A 390 -3.10 10.31 -33.97
C ASN A 390 -4.30 11.24 -34.01
N ILE A 391 -4.97 11.33 -35.17
CA ILE A 391 -6.25 12.04 -35.29
C ILE A 391 -7.31 11.04 -35.75
N TYR A 392 -8.39 10.97 -34.98
CA TYR A 392 -9.57 10.15 -35.22
C TYR A 392 -10.72 11.07 -35.64
N GLU A 393 -11.43 10.67 -36.69
CA GLU A 393 -12.60 11.38 -37.23
C GLU A 393 -13.79 10.40 -37.33
N ALA A 394 -14.93 10.78 -36.73
CA ALA A 394 -16.17 10.01 -36.81
C ALA A 394 -17.40 10.93 -36.64
N ASP A 395 -18.55 10.52 -37.17
CA ASP A 395 -19.88 11.06 -36.83
C ASP A 395 -20.56 9.97 -36.00
N LEU A 396 -20.39 10.04 -34.67
CA LEU A 396 -20.67 8.91 -33.75
C LEU A 396 -22.17 8.58 -33.67
N ASP A 397 -23.02 9.59 -33.72
CA ASP A 397 -24.47 9.48 -33.58
C ASP A 397 -25.24 9.61 -34.92
N MET A 398 -24.52 9.81 -36.03
CA MET A 398 -25.04 9.97 -37.39
C MET A 398 -25.91 11.22 -37.57
N ASP A 399 -25.67 12.27 -36.79
CA ASP A 399 -26.40 13.55 -36.88
C ASP A 399 -25.87 14.48 -38.00
N GLY A 400 -24.74 14.11 -38.63
CA GLY A 400 -24.08 14.85 -39.69
C GLY A 400 -23.00 15.82 -39.20
N ILE A 401 -22.75 15.87 -37.88
CA ILE A 401 -21.66 16.59 -37.25
C ILE A 401 -20.51 15.61 -37.03
N VAL A 402 -19.31 16.02 -37.41
CA VAL A 402 -18.12 15.18 -37.29
C VAL A 402 -17.38 15.56 -36.03
N GLU A 403 -17.18 14.59 -35.14
CA GLU A 403 -16.32 14.69 -33.97
C GLU A 403 -14.88 14.24 -34.26
N TYR A 404 -13.95 14.87 -33.55
CA TYR A 404 -12.52 14.62 -33.64
C TYR A 404 -11.96 14.24 -32.27
N LYS A 405 -11.06 13.26 -32.26
CA LYS A 405 -10.14 13.02 -31.14
C LYS A 405 -8.72 13.14 -31.65
N GLN A 406 -7.86 13.86 -30.93
CA GLN A 406 -6.44 13.96 -31.24
C GLN A 406 -5.61 13.53 -30.04
N GLU A 407 -4.68 12.59 -30.24
CA GLU A 407 -3.72 12.11 -29.24
C GLU A 407 -2.31 12.50 -29.67
N ILE A 408 -1.55 13.18 -28.82
CA ILE A 408 -0.21 13.68 -29.12
C ILE A 408 0.76 13.19 -28.04
N ASP A 409 1.82 12.54 -28.48
CA ASP A 409 3.01 12.20 -27.70
C ASP A 409 4.10 13.25 -28.02
N VAL A 410 4.28 14.21 -27.11
CA VAL A 410 5.14 15.38 -27.31
C VAL A 410 6.61 15.01 -27.12
N ASP A 411 6.92 14.16 -26.15
CA ASP A 411 8.30 13.81 -25.79
C ASP A 411 8.80 12.51 -26.46
N ARG A 412 7.91 11.78 -27.11
CA ARG A 412 8.14 10.56 -27.90
C ARG A 412 8.54 9.35 -27.07
N ASP A 413 8.10 9.30 -25.82
CA ASP A 413 8.35 8.19 -24.92
C ASP A 413 7.36 7.00 -25.12
N GLY A 414 6.33 7.19 -25.96
CA GLY A 414 5.30 6.21 -26.25
C GLY A 414 4.04 6.36 -25.39
N LYS A 415 3.98 7.35 -24.49
CA LYS A 415 2.79 7.74 -23.73
C LYS A 415 2.18 9.00 -24.35
N ILE A 416 0.86 9.15 -24.21
CA ILE A 416 0.15 10.31 -24.76
C ILE A 416 0.18 11.45 -23.73
N ASP A 417 0.89 12.53 -24.06
CA ASP A 417 0.96 13.75 -23.24
C ASP A 417 -0.30 14.63 -23.37
N ILE A 418 -0.92 14.66 -24.55
CA ILE A 418 -2.03 15.56 -24.84
C ILE A 418 -3.14 14.80 -25.55
N THR A 419 -4.34 14.85 -24.98
CA THR A 419 -5.57 14.37 -25.63
C THR A 419 -6.51 15.54 -25.86
N LYS A 420 -7.05 15.67 -27.07
CA LYS A 420 -8.04 16.69 -27.43
C LYS A 420 -9.29 16.07 -28.00
N TYR A 421 -10.43 16.67 -27.67
CA TYR A 421 -11.73 16.36 -28.27
C TYR A 421 -12.27 17.62 -28.92
N GLY A 422 -12.78 17.49 -30.13
CA GLY A 422 -13.24 18.61 -30.92
C GLY A 422 -14.39 18.26 -31.84
N THR A 423 -15.04 19.27 -32.39
CA THR A 423 -16.14 19.11 -33.34
C THR A 423 -16.01 20.09 -34.50
N LYS A 424 -16.59 19.71 -35.64
CA LYS A 424 -16.63 20.54 -36.84
C LYS A 424 -17.73 21.58 -36.71
N VAL A 425 -17.39 22.86 -36.66
CA VAL A 425 -18.39 23.94 -36.69
C VAL A 425 -18.29 24.69 -38.01
N SER A 426 -19.42 24.77 -38.72
CA SER A 426 -19.55 25.66 -39.87
C SER A 426 -19.76 27.08 -39.34
N LEU A 427 -18.72 27.92 -39.42
CA LEU A 427 -18.78 29.33 -39.03
C LEU A 427 -19.67 30.11 -40.00
N SER A 428 -20.99 29.98 -39.89
CA SER A 428 -21.90 30.95 -40.48
C SER A 428 -21.89 32.18 -39.58
N VAL A 429 -21.24 33.25 -40.03
CA VAL A 429 -21.34 34.56 -39.37
C VAL A 429 -22.82 34.96 -39.38
N GLU A 430 -23.50 34.88 -38.23
CA GLU A 430 -24.84 35.42 -38.09
C GLU A 430 -24.79 36.93 -38.36
N GLY A 431 -25.32 37.34 -39.52
CA GLY A 431 -25.61 38.75 -39.82
C GLY A 431 -24.89 39.38 -41.01
N SER A 432 -24.07 38.67 -41.79
CA SER A 432 -23.52 39.22 -43.06
C SER A 432 -23.95 38.39 -44.28
N GLU A 433 -24.93 38.88 -45.03
CA GLU A 433 -25.27 38.39 -46.39
C GLU A 433 -24.21 38.78 -47.45
N GLU A 434 -22.92 38.88 -47.09
CA GLU A 434 -21.83 39.16 -48.04
C GLU A 434 -20.74 38.08 -47.93
N PRO A 435 -20.44 37.34 -49.02
CA PRO A 435 -19.39 36.33 -49.02
C PRO A 435 -17.99 36.95 -48.89
N LEU A 436 -17.12 36.31 -48.13
CA LEU A 436 -15.70 36.68 -47.99
C LEU A 436 -14.94 36.44 -49.31
N PHE A 437 -14.55 37.52 -50.00
CA PHE A 437 -13.73 37.45 -51.22
C PHE A 437 -12.23 37.45 -50.88
N ASN A 438 -11.52 36.36 -51.18
CA ASN A 438 -10.05 36.33 -51.11
C ASN A 438 -9.44 36.58 -52.51
N PHE A 439 -8.78 37.73 -52.70
CA PHE A 439 -8.16 38.10 -53.98
C PHE A 439 -6.75 37.49 -54.08
N LYS A 440 -6.63 36.27 -54.63
CA LYS A 440 -5.35 35.82 -55.22
C LYS A 440 -5.25 36.35 -56.65
N GLY A 441 -4.21 37.13 -56.91
CA GLY A 441 -4.06 37.88 -58.15
C GLY A 441 -4.19 37.03 -59.41
N GLY A 442 -5.09 37.45 -60.31
CA GLY A 442 -5.14 36.98 -61.69
C GLY A 442 -6.45 36.31 -62.12
N ALA A 443 -7.54 37.09 -62.19
CA ALA A 443 -8.71 36.86 -63.06
C ALA A 443 -9.35 35.45 -63.09
N GLU A 444 -9.30 34.72 -61.98
CA GLU A 444 -10.09 33.50 -61.77
C GLU A 444 -10.78 33.64 -60.41
N MET A 445 -12.11 33.53 -60.40
CA MET A 445 -12.98 33.79 -59.26
C MET A 445 -13.48 32.43 -58.79
N ASP A 446 -12.79 31.84 -57.83
CA ASP A 446 -13.17 30.57 -57.22
C ASP A 446 -14.07 30.83 -56.00
N TYR A 447 -15.15 30.05 -55.90
CA TYR A 447 -16.07 30.06 -54.78
C TYR A 447 -15.37 29.33 -53.62
N VAL A 448 -14.95 30.05 -52.57
CA VAL A 448 -14.52 29.41 -51.32
C VAL A 448 -15.80 29.22 -50.51
N GLY A 449 -16.35 28.00 -50.54
CA GLY A 449 -17.39 27.59 -49.60
C GLY A 449 -16.87 27.64 -48.16
N ASP A 450 -17.80 27.60 -47.21
CA ASP A 450 -17.59 27.68 -45.76
C ASP A 450 -16.25 27.09 -45.32
N ALA A 451 -15.42 27.90 -44.65
CA ALA A 451 -14.19 27.40 -44.05
C ALA A 451 -14.58 26.61 -42.80
N GLU A 452 -14.51 25.30 -42.90
CA GLU A 452 -14.75 24.40 -41.78
C GLU A 452 -13.54 24.43 -40.85
N GLU A 453 -13.74 24.85 -39.58
CA GLU A 453 -12.70 24.86 -38.55
C GLU A 453 -13.08 23.87 -37.43
N ILE A 454 -12.08 23.21 -36.84
CA ILE A 454 -12.27 22.28 -35.73
C ILE A 454 -12.19 23.09 -34.43
N ILE A 455 -13.25 23.08 -33.64
CA ILE A 455 -13.25 23.65 -32.29
C ILE A 455 -12.91 22.52 -31.32
N TRP A 456 -11.83 22.69 -30.55
CA TRP A 456 -11.40 21.73 -29.53
C TRP A 456 -12.03 22.08 -28.19
N TYR A 457 -13.14 21.43 -27.86
CA TYR A 457 -13.91 21.74 -26.66
C TYR A 457 -13.37 21.10 -25.38
N THR A 458 -12.48 20.11 -25.49
CA THR A 458 -11.78 19.54 -24.33
C THR A 458 -10.33 19.26 -24.66
N ILE A 459 -9.42 19.73 -23.81
CA ILE A 459 -7.97 19.51 -23.94
C ILE A 459 -7.43 19.02 -22.59
N ILE A 460 -6.91 17.79 -22.58
CA ILE A 460 -6.27 17.16 -21.43
C ILE A 460 -4.77 17.13 -21.69
N GLN A 461 -3.97 17.58 -20.72
CA GLN A 461 -2.51 17.61 -20.77
C GLN A 461 -1.95 16.93 -19.53
N GLU A 462 -1.02 16.02 -19.70
CA GLU A 462 -0.30 15.37 -18.62
C GLU A 462 1.21 15.39 -18.91
N HIS A 463 2.01 15.79 -17.91
CA HIS A 463 3.46 15.83 -18.02
C HIS A 463 4.12 15.33 -16.74
N TYR A 464 5.15 14.49 -16.89
CA TYR A 464 5.98 13.98 -15.81
C TYR A 464 7.44 14.37 -16.02
N THR A 465 8.10 14.89 -14.98
CA THR A 465 9.53 15.22 -15.04
C THR A 465 10.26 14.75 -13.78
N GLU A 466 11.46 14.20 -13.96
CA GLU A 466 12.38 13.84 -12.88
C GLU A 466 13.72 14.55 -13.07
N GLU A 467 14.17 15.29 -12.06
CA GLU A 467 15.48 15.94 -12.02
C GLU A 467 16.31 15.42 -10.84
N ILE A 468 17.60 15.11 -11.07
CA ILE A 468 18.54 14.67 -10.04
C ILE A 468 19.74 15.62 -10.03
N ILE A 469 19.96 16.30 -8.91
CA ILE A 469 21.08 17.21 -8.68
C ILE A 469 21.99 16.59 -7.62
N ILE A 470 23.29 16.51 -7.89
CA ILE A 470 24.29 15.95 -6.97
C ILE A 470 25.37 17.02 -6.73
N ASP A 471 25.52 17.48 -5.49
CA ASP A 471 26.60 18.37 -5.06
C ASP A 471 27.55 17.65 -4.08
N LYS A 472 28.86 17.71 -4.35
CA LYS A 472 29.89 17.06 -3.52
C LYS A 472 30.88 18.09 -3.00
N LYS A 473 31.02 18.16 -1.68
CA LYS A 473 31.96 19.08 -1.00
C LYS A 473 32.91 18.30 -0.09
N MET A 474 34.21 18.62 -0.19
CA MET A 474 35.25 18.05 0.67
C MET A 474 35.89 19.16 1.51
N LYS A 475 35.85 19.02 2.85
CA LYS A 475 36.54 19.95 3.76
C LYS A 475 38.00 19.52 3.95
N PRO A 476 38.94 20.46 4.14
CA PRO A 476 40.34 20.12 4.41
C PRO A 476 40.49 19.42 5.77
N GLU A 477 41.46 18.49 5.87
CA GLU A 477 41.77 17.75 7.10
C GLU A 477 42.06 18.71 8.27
N LYS A 478 41.37 18.50 9.39
CA LYS A 478 41.65 19.19 10.67
C LYS A 478 42.32 18.20 11.62
N ARG A 479 43.48 18.57 12.18
CA ARG A 479 44.26 17.72 13.09
C ARG A 479 44.48 18.42 14.43
N THR A 480 44.32 17.69 15.53
CA THR A 480 44.60 18.20 16.88
C THR A 480 46.12 18.22 17.15
N GLU A 481 46.56 19.04 18.10
CA GLU A 481 47.85 18.80 18.75
C GLU A 481 47.78 17.50 19.56
N TRP A 482 48.94 16.97 19.95
CA TRP A 482 49.00 15.82 20.86
C TRP A 482 48.48 16.20 22.25
N PHE A 483 47.62 15.37 22.83
CA PHE A 483 47.08 15.58 24.17
C PHE A 483 47.17 14.31 25.02
N ASP A 484 47.28 14.52 26.33
CA ASP A 484 47.32 13.46 27.33
C ASP A 484 45.90 12.93 27.58
N ILE A 485 45.72 11.61 27.48
CA ILE A 485 44.40 10.96 27.63
C ILE A 485 43.89 11.03 29.07
N SER A 486 44.78 11.29 30.05
CA SER A 486 44.44 11.43 31.47
C SER A 486 43.96 12.83 31.87
N ASP A 487 44.06 13.82 30.99
CA ASP A 487 43.67 15.21 31.27
C ASP A 487 42.17 15.43 31.06
N ARG A 488 41.42 15.51 32.16
CA ARG A 488 39.94 15.57 32.19
C ARG A 488 39.33 16.85 31.58
N SER A 489 40.10 17.90 31.31
CA SER A 489 39.53 19.18 30.83
C SER A 489 39.32 19.26 29.31
N LEU A 490 39.83 18.28 28.55
CA LEU A 490 39.69 18.21 27.08
C LEU A 490 38.89 16.97 26.63
N ALA A 491 38.45 16.13 27.58
CA ALA A 491 37.59 14.99 27.33
C ALA A 491 36.12 15.40 27.50
N ASP A 492 35.46 15.74 26.40
CA ASP A 492 33.98 15.77 26.39
C ASP A 492 33.44 14.40 26.85
N TYR A 493 32.27 14.38 27.49
CA TYR A 493 31.71 13.16 28.09
C TYR A 493 31.52 12.01 27.06
N ASP A 494 31.31 12.32 25.78
CA ASP A 494 31.25 11.32 24.69
C ASP A 494 32.61 10.67 24.36
N PHE A 495 33.72 11.36 24.65
CA PHE A 495 35.07 10.85 24.43
C PHE A 495 35.37 9.68 25.37
N LEU A 496 34.99 9.78 26.65
CA LEU A 496 35.18 8.70 27.63
C LEU A 496 34.18 7.54 27.46
N GLY A 497 32.97 7.80 26.95
CA GLY A 497 31.99 6.77 26.62
C GLY A 497 32.45 5.87 25.47
N ASN A 498 32.83 6.46 24.33
CA ASN A 498 33.27 5.74 23.15
C ASN A 498 34.68 5.13 23.31
N LEU A 499 35.61 5.83 23.97
CA LEU A 499 36.93 5.26 24.31
C LEU A 499 36.80 4.18 25.39
N GLY A 500 35.84 4.30 26.32
CA GLY A 500 35.52 3.27 27.31
C GLY A 500 35.04 1.98 26.64
N LEU A 501 34.15 2.06 25.65
CA LEU A 501 33.74 0.93 24.82
C LEU A 501 34.89 0.34 23.98
N LEU A 502 35.76 1.18 23.42
CA LEU A 502 36.95 0.76 22.66
C LEU A 502 38.01 0.09 23.56
N ILE A 503 38.18 0.58 24.78
CA ILE A 503 39.07 -0.01 25.78
C ILE A 503 38.46 -1.33 26.29
N VAL A 504 37.15 -1.38 26.54
CA VAL A 504 36.43 -2.60 26.97
C VAL A 504 36.47 -3.67 25.88
N SER A 505 36.29 -3.33 24.60
CA SER A 505 36.36 -4.32 23.50
C SER A 505 37.77 -4.92 23.34
N VAL A 506 38.82 -4.12 23.55
CA VAL A 506 40.22 -4.59 23.63
C VAL A 506 40.47 -5.51 24.85
N PHE A 507 39.72 -5.32 25.94
CA PHE A 507 39.82 -6.15 27.16
C PHE A 507 38.97 -7.43 27.15
N VAL A 508 38.00 -7.59 26.23
CA VAL A 508 37.13 -8.78 26.13
C VAL A 508 37.71 -9.87 25.21
N LEU A 509 38.78 -9.59 24.45
CA LEU A 509 39.47 -10.59 23.63
C LEU A 509 40.31 -11.58 24.49
N PRO A 510 40.10 -12.91 24.41
CA PRO A 510 40.77 -13.88 25.29
C PRO A 510 42.30 -13.94 25.16
N LEU A 511 42.88 -13.41 24.09
CA LEU A 511 44.33 -13.44 23.84
C LEU A 511 45.10 -12.25 24.43
N THR A 512 44.45 -11.11 24.74
CA THR A 512 45.11 -9.94 25.37
C THR A 512 45.30 -10.13 26.87
N LEU A 513 44.41 -10.85 27.56
CA LEU A 513 44.59 -11.22 28.97
C LEU A 513 45.83 -12.10 29.19
N TYR A 514 46.22 -12.94 28.22
CA TYR A 514 47.41 -13.80 28.34
C TYR A 514 48.72 -13.02 28.11
N THR A 515 48.72 -11.99 27.26
CA THR A 515 49.90 -11.13 27.02
C THR A 515 50.04 -9.99 28.03
N LEU A 516 48.93 -9.44 28.56
CA LEU A 516 48.97 -8.41 29.61
C LEU A 516 49.31 -8.96 31.00
N THR A 517 48.87 -10.18 31.34
CA THR A 517 49.21 -10.79 32.65
C THR A 517 50.68 -11.24 32.75
N THR A 518 51.42 -11.27 31.65
CA THR A 518 52.85 -11.61 31.61
C THR A 518 53.77 -10.41 31.42
N MET A 519 53.23 -9.20 31.22
CA MET A 519 53.99 -7.95 31.18
C MET A 519 53.93 -7.24 32.53
N TYR A 520 55.07 -7.17 33.21
CA TYR A 520 55.33 -6.16 34.24
C TYR A 520 55.26 -4.78 33.54
N LEU A 521 54.11 -4.12 33.54
CA LEU A 521 53.97 -2.77 32.99
C LEU A 521 54.81 -1.79 33.84
N PRO A 522 55.83 -1.12 33.30
CA PRO A 522 56.26 0.16 33.87
C PRO A 522 55.11 1.15 33.69
N ASP A 523 54.90 2.06 34.65
CA ASP A 523 53.99 3.20 34.47
C ASP A 523 54.32 3.89 33.13
N VAL A 524 53.40 3.88 32.18
CA VAL A 524 53.52 4.53 30.86
C VAL A 524 52.44 5.59 30.75
N ASP A 525 52.77 6.68 30.07
CA ASP A 525 51.92 7.85 29.91
C ASP A 525 51.40 7.90 28.47
N PHE A 526 50.08 7.82 28.28
CA PHE A 526 49.43 7.68 26.98
C PHE A 526 48.97 9.02 26.42
N TRP A 527 49.31 9.25 25.16
CA TRP A 527 48.99 10.47 24.43
C TRP A 527 48.28 10.11 23.13
N ALA A 528 47.37 10.99 22.70
CA ALA A 528 46.60 10.84 21.49
C ALA A 528 46.68 12.07 20.58
N GLN A 529 46.52 11.85 19.28
CA GLN A 529 46.29 12.89 18.28
C GLN A 529 45.14 12.42 17.36
N LYS A 530 44.21 13.32 17.06
CA LYS A 530 43.02 13.06 16.24
C LYS A 530 43.09 13.87 14.95
N SER A 531 42.73 13.27 13.82
CA SER A 531 42.41 14.00 12.59
C SER A 531 41.00 13.68 12.11
N LEU A 532 40.36 14.67 11.50
CA LEU A 532 39.01 14.59 10.95
C LEU A 532 39.04 15.10 9.50
N ILE A 533 38.56 14.27 8.59
CA ILE A 533 38.25 14.63 7.20
C ILE A 533 36.74 14.46 7.04
N GLN A 534 36.07 15.49 6.52
CA GLN A 534 34.63 15.47 6.30
C GLN A 534 34.35 15.62 4.81
N GLU A 535 33.68 14.63 4.25
CA GLU A 535 33.15 14.61 2.90
C GLU A 535 31.62 14.67 3.01
N SER A 536 30.99 15.64 2.36
CA SER A 536 29.53 15.74 2.33
C SER A 536 29.03 15.68 0.89
N GLU A 537 28.04 14.84 0.65
CA GLU A 537 27.32 14.69 -0.61
C GLU A 537 25.84 15.01 -0.38
N GLU A 538 25.32 15.92 -1.19
CA GLU A 538 23.92 16.34 -1.17
C GLU A 538 23.31 15.89 -2.50
N THR A 539 22.34 14.98 -2.43
CA THR A 539 21.58 14.51 -3.58
C THR A 539 20.15 15.02 -3.45
N GLN A 540 19.74 15.88 -4.37
CA GLN A 540 18.37 16.36 -4.47
C GLN A 540 17.70 15.68 -5.65
N ARG A 541 16.58 15.00 -5.40
CA ARG A 541 15.72 14.40 -6.42
C ARG A 541 14.39 15.13 -6.42
N VAL A 542 14.02 15.73 -7.55
CA VAL A 542 12.76 16.44 -7.73
C VAL A 542 11.94 15.69 -8.76
N LYS A 543 10.76 15.21 -8.39
CA LYS A 543 9.75 14.67 -9.30
C LYS A 543 8.61 15.66 -9.37
N SER A 544 8.25 16.10 -10.57
CA SER A 544 7.10 16.98 -10.78
C SER A 544 6.09 16.32 -11.70
N HIS A 545 4.83 16.39 -11.31
CA HIS A 545 3.67 15.94 -12.08
C HIS A 545 2.76 17.12 -12.33
N TYR A 546 2.40 17.31 -13.59
CA TYR A 546 1.49 18.36 -14.04
C TYR A 546 0.35 17.70 -14.81
N TYR A 547 -0.88 18.02 -14.43
CA TYR A 547 -2.08 17.56 -15.11
C TYR A 547 -3.04 18.73 -15.31
N SER A 548 -3.56 18.95 -16.52
CA SER A 548 -4.49 20.03 -16.78
C SER A 548 -5.61 19.61 -17.74
N ILE A 549 -6.84 20.00 -17.39
CA ILE A 549 -8.02 19.86 -18.23
C ILE A 549 -8.53 21.25 -18.56
N ARG A 550 -8.75 21.54 -19.85
CA ARG A 550 -9.42 22.75 -20.34
C ARG A 550 -10.71 22.35 -21.03
N ILE A 551 -11.79 23.06 -20.71
CA ILE A 551 -13.15 22.78 -21.18
C ILE A 551 -13.72 24.08 -21.75
N ASP A 552 -14.35 23.97 -22.90
CA ASP A 552 -15.20 24.97 -23.58
C ASP A 552 -16.58 24.30 -23.66
N GLU A 553 -17.51 24.72 -22.79
CA GLU A 553 -18.80 24.07 -22.59
C GLU A 553 -19.82 24.46 -23.67
N ASP A 554 -19.71 25.67 -24.22
CA ASP A 554 -20.62 26.17 -25.25
C ASP A 554 -20.10 26.02 -26.68
N VAL A 555 -18.88 25.51 -26.83
CA VAL A 555 -18.21 25.17 -28.10
C VAL A 555 -18.05 26.42 -28.97
N ASP A 556 -17.83 27.57 -28.35
CA ASP A 556 -17.63 28.86 -29.04
C ASP A 556 -16.17 29.09 -29.49
N GLY A 557 -15.26 28.22 -29.05
CA GLY A 557 -13.83 28.27 -29.34
C GLY A 557 -12.99 28.98 -28.27
N TYR A 558 -13.61 29.46 -27.20
CA TYR A 558 -12.94 29.99 -26.02
C TYR A 558 -13.05 29.01 -24.86
N ILE A 559 -11.99 28.93 -24.05
CA ILE A 559 -12.02 28.11 -22.84
C ILE A 559 -12.95 28.78 -21.83
N ASP A 560 -13.81 28.00 -21.19
CA ASP A 560 -14.65 28.42 -20.07
C ASP A 560 -14.02 28.04 -18.74
N THR A 561 -13.51 26.81 -18.62
CA THR A 561 -12.95 26.31 -17.37
C THR A 561 -11.61 25.62 -17.62
N GLN A 562 -10.63 25.91 -16.77
CA GLN A 562 -9.36 25.18 -16.72
C GLN A 562 -9.09 24.69 -15.31
N ILE A 563 -8.91 23.39 -15.15
CA ILE A 563 -8.45 22.74 -13.92
C ILE A 563 -7.00 22.33 -14.13
N THR A 564 -6.14 22.62 -13.17
CA THR A 564 -4.72 22.28 -13.19
C THR A 564 -4.34 21.67 -11.85
N TYR A 565 -3.75 20.49 -11.87
CA TYR A 565 -3.12 19.85 -10.73
C TYR A 565 -1.61 19.86 -10.92
N GLU A 566 -0.89 20.25 -9.88
CA GLU A 566 0.57 20.29 -9.84
C GLU A 566 1.03 19.64 -8.54
N ARG A 567 1.91 18.65 -8.66
CA ARG A 567 2.57 17.98 -7.53
C ARG A 567 4.07 18.00 -7.74
N THR A 568 4.82 18.34 -6.70
CA THR A 568 6.27 18.22 -6.69
C THR A 568 6.74 17.45 -5.46
N ASP A 569 7.31 16.27 -5.68
CA ASP A 569 7.98 15.48 -4.65
C ASP A 569 9.49 15.78 -4.69
N THR A 570 10.01 16.41 -3.65
CA THR A 570 11.44 16.68 -3.49
C THR A 570 12.01 15.81 -2.39
N VAL A 571 12.92 14.91 -2.74
CA VAL A 571 13.69 14.10 -1.78
C VAL A 571 15.11 14.65 -1.73
N LEU A 572 15.50 15.17 -0.56
CA LEU A 572 16.85 15.64 -0.27
C LEU A 572 17.57 14.59 0.59
N ILE A 573 18.65 14.02 0.05
CA ILE A 573 19.51 13.08 0.77
C ILE A 573 20.84 13.76 1.03
N TYR A 574 21.12 14.06 2.29
CA TYR A 574 22.42 14.56 2.73
C TYR A 574 23.22 13.43 3.38
N VAL A 575 24.33 13.05 2.75
CA VAL A 575 25.28 12.06 3.26
C VAL A 575 26.55 12.76 3.71
N SER A 576 26.83 12.74 5.02
CA SER A 576 28.13 13.16 5.56
C SER A 576 28.97 11.94 5.92
N ASN A 577 30.11 11.80 5.26
CA ASN A 577 31.16 10.85 5.61
C ASN A 577 32.25 11.56 6.41
N ASP A 578 32.27 11.28 7.70
CA ASP A 578 33.24 11.80 8.65
C ASP A 578 34.28 10.72 8.93
N TYR A 579 35.47 10.89 8.37
CA TYR A 579 36.62 10.02 8.57
C TYR A 579 37.46 10.56 9.72
N GLU A 580 37.35 9.91 10.87
CA GLU A 580 38.13 10.22 12.05
C GLU A 580 39.29 9.22 12.20
N LYS A 581 40.51 9.74 12.27
CA LYS A 581 41.70 8.94 12.60
C LYS A 581 42.22 9.35 13.96
N THR A 582 42.36 8.39 14.87
CA THR A 582 43.01 8.59 16.17
C THR A 582 44.28 7.75 16.24
N ILE A 583 45.40 8.41 16.50
CA ILE A 583 46.67 7.74 16.79
C ILE A 583 46.96 7.84 18.30
N ILE A 584 47.33 6.71 18.90
CA ILE A 584 47.66 6.62 20.32
C ILE A 584 49.07 6.06 20.44
N ALA A 585 49.90 6.66 21.29
CA ALA A 585 51.21 6.12 21.65
C ALA A 585 51.56 6.51 23.09
N ALA A 586 52.50 5.78 23.70
CA ALA A 586 52.89 6.01 25.08
C ALA A 586 54.39 6.29 25.23
N LYS A 587 54.73 7.06 26.27
CA LYS A 587 56.12 7.24 26.72
C LYS A 587 56.31 6.62 28.12
N PRO A 588 57.52 6.13 28.45
CA PRO A 588 57.76 5.53 29.76
C PRO A 588 57.86 6.59 30.87
N GLN A 589 57.21 6.37 32.01
CA GLN A 589 57.38 7.20 33.21
C GLN A 589 58.68 6.83 33.93
N SER A 590 59.81 7.26 33.36
CA SER A 590 61.11 7.17 34.03
C SER A 590 61.34 8.39 34.90
N ILE A 591 61.90 8.21 36.10
CA ILE A 591 62.25 9.31 37.01
C ILE A 591 63.22 10.33 36.36
N PHE A 592 64.00 9.89 35.36
CA PHE A 592 64.90 10.75 34.58
C PHE A 592 64.16 11.58 33.51
N LEU A 593 63.12 11.02 32.90
CA LEU A 593 62.21 11.73 31.99
C LEU A 593 61.35 12.74 32.77
N LEU A 594 60.83 12.34 33.93
CA LEU A 594 60.09 13.21 34.85
C LEU A 594 60.92 14.43 35.31
N LEU A 595 62.20 14.21 35.62
CA LEU A 595 63.13 15.29 36.01
C LEU A 595 63.46 16.20 34.82
N GLY A 596 63.64 15.63 33.63
CA GLY A 596 63.89 16.37 32.38
C GLY A 596 62.70 17.23 31.96
N ASP A 597 61.49 16.67 32.02
CA ASP A 597 60.23 17.37 31.75
C ASP A 597 59.95 18.41 32.84
N TRP A 598 60.21 18.12 34.12
CA TRP A 598 60.08 19.10 35.20
C TRP A 598 61.02 20.30 35.02
N ILE A 599 62.29 20.06 34.66
CA ILE A 599 63.25 21.15 34.37
C ILE A 599 62.78 21.97 33.14
N ALA A 600 62.30 21.31 32.09
CA ALA A 600 61.79 21.97 30.88
C ALA A 600 60.54 22.82 31.17
N LYS A 601 59.55 22.23 31.86
CA LYS A 601 58.29 22.88 32.26
C LYS A 601 58.55 24.12 33.13
N ASN A 602 59.54 24.07 34.03
CA ASN A 602 59.92 25.23 34.84
C ASN A 602 60.64 26.32 34.03
N VAL A 603 61.48 25.97 33.05
CA VAL A 603 62.16 26.93 32.18
C VAL A 603 61.21 27.61 31.20
N ASP A 604 60.30 26.85 30.58
CA ASP A 604 59.30 27.38 29.63
C ASP A 604 58.19 28.18 30.35
N GLY A 605 57.79 27.73 31.55
CA GLY A 605 56.87 28.47 32.42
C GLY A 605 57.43 29.82 32.90
N LEU A 606 58.75 29.92 33.06
CA LEU A 606 59.46 31.19 33.32
C LEU A 606 59.48 32.15 32.11
N LEU A 607 59.25 31.64 30.90
CA LEU A 607 59.21 32.40 29.65
C LEU A 607 57.78 32.66 29.14
N GLY A 608 56.75 32.28 29.91
CA GLY A 608 55.34 32.48 29.57
C GLY A 608 54.86 31.63 28.39
N LYS A 609 55.58 30.57 28.03
CA LYS A 609 55.17 29.63 26.96
C LYS A 609 54.46 28.44 27.59
N PRO A 610 53.38 27.92 26.98
CA PRO A 610 52.78 26.68 27.44
C PRO A 610 53.84 25.56 27.38
N PRO A 611 53.95 24.74 28.43
CA PRO A 611 54.94 23.67 28.49
C PRO A 611 54.70 22.68 27.35
N LYS A 612 55.63 22.58 26.40
CA LYS A 612 55.55 21.60 25.31
C LYS A 612 56.17 20.28 25.75
N ASP A 613 55.47 19.18 25.49
CA ASP A 613 56.04 17.85 25.71
C ASP A 613 57.24 17.63 24.78
N ARG A 614 58.29 16.96 25.26
CA ARG A 614 59.50 16.73 24.47
C ARG A 614 59.40 15.52 23.56
N VAL A 615 58.47 14.61 23.84
CA VAL A 615 58.19 13.42 23.04
C VAL A 615 56.99 13.68 22.15
N PHE A 616 55.88 14.12 22.72
CA PHE A 616 54.62 14.37 21.99
C PHE A 616 54.50 15.83 21.57
N ASN A 617 55.24 16.19 20.51
CA ASN A 617 55.26 17.54 19.94
C ASN A 617 54.92 17.54 18.45
N SER A 618 54.92 18.73 17.83
CA SER A 618 54.59 18.91 16.41
C SER A 618 55.55 18.23 15.43
N GLU A 619 56.74 17.79 15.86
CA GLU A 619 57.72 17.06 15.03
C GLU A 619 57.46 15.54 15.05
N LEU A 620 56.74 15.03 16.05
CA LEU A 620 56.30 13.63 16.08
C LEU A 620 55.02 13.48 15.25
N THR A 621 55.19 13.23 13.95
CA THR A 621 54.08 13.02 13.02
C THR A 621 53.71 11.53 12.88
N GLU A 622 52.58 11.25 12.23
CA GLU A 622 52.18 9.89 11.86
C GLU A 622 53.25 9.20 10.99
N GLU A 623 53.80 9.91 10.00
CA GLU A 623 54.87 9.42 9.13
C GLU A 623 56.13 9.05 9.93
N ASN A 624 56.49 9.85 10.93
CA ASN A 624 57.61 9.54 11.83
C ASN A 624 57.36 8.26 12.66
N LEU A 625 56.13 8.02 13.10
CA LEU A 625 55.76 6.82 13.86
C LEU A 625 55.72 5.57 12.97
N ASP A 626 55.19 5.68 11.75
CA ASP A 626 55.11 4.60 10.76
C ASP A 626 56.48 4.16 10.26
N ASP A 627 57.34 5.12 9.90
CA ASP A 627 58.69 4.86 9.37
C ASP A 627 59.71 4.56 10.47
N ASN A 628 59.28 4.58 11.74
CA ASN A 628 60.14 4.44 12.91
C ASN A 628 61.27 5.50 12.99
N ASP A 629 61.04 6.69 12.41
CA ASP A 629 62.00 7.79 12.41
C ASP A 629 61.82 8.70 13.64
N PHE A 630 62.50 8.30 14.71
CA PHE A 630 62.58 9.04 15.97
C PHE A 630 63.90 9.82 16.11
N SER A 631 64.53 10.23 15.00
CA SER A 631 65.82 10.95 15.02
C SER A 631 65.77 12.29 15.76
N HIS A 632 64.59 12.91 15.84
CA HIS A 632 64.34 14.18 16.51
C HIS A 632 64.07 14.05 18.03
N LEU A 633 63.81 12.84 18.54
CA LEU A 633 63.41 12.63 19.93
C LEU A 633 64.61 12.55 20.92
N PRO A 634 64.50 13.18 22.11
CA PRO A 634 65.48 12.99 23.18
C PRO A 634 65.33 11.61 23.84
N PHE A 635 66.46 11.01 24.28
CA PHE A 635 66.51 9.68 24.92
C PHE A 635 65.95 8.53 24.06
N LYS A 636 66.25 8.58 22.75
CA LYS A 636 65.83 7.67 21.68
C LYS A 636 65.84 6.18 22.06
N GLU A 637 66.84 5.68 22.78
CA GLU A 637 66.92 4.23 23.11
C GLU A 637 65.79 3.71 24.02
N ILE A 638 65.26 4.55 24.91
CA ILE A 638 64.23 4.16 25.89
C ILE A 638 62.83 4.50 25.39
N THR A 639 62.69 5.66 24.75
CA THR A 639 61.41 6.15 24.24
C THR A 639 60.96 5.39 22.99
N ASN A 640 61.89 5.01 22.10
CA ASN A 640 61.56 4.32 20.85
C ASN A 640 60.89 2.97 21.06
N ILE A 641 61.44 2.14 21.95
CA ILE A 641 60.88 0.81 22.20
C ILE A 641 59.45 0.94 22.72
N THR A 642 59.20 1.93 23.58
CA THR A 642 57.86 2.18 24.14
C THR A 642 56.91 2.69 23.06
N LEU A 643 57.29 3.70 22.27
CA LEU A 643 56.49 4.23 21.16
C LEU A 643 56.17 3.14 20.13
N GLN A 644 57.16 2.35 19.72
CA GLN A 644 56.96 1.24 18.77
C GLN A 644 56.01 0.16 19.29
N THR A 645 56.11 -0.15 20.59
CA THR A 645 55.28 -1.21 21.18
C THR A 645 53.84 -0.74 21.43
N THR A 646 53.65 0.54 21.71
CA THR A 646 52.37 1.12 22.16
C THR A 646 51.63 1.91 21.07
N TYR A 647 52.30 2.27 19.97
CA TYR A 647 51.69 2.97 18.86
C TYR A 647 50.57 2.14 18.23
N ARG A 648 49.37 2.70 18.18
CA ARG A 648 48.19 2.10 17.55
C ARG A 648 47.44 3.15 16.74
N LYS A 649 46.89 2.73 15.61
CA LYS A 649 46.00 3.53 14.79
C LYS A 649 44.58 3.01 14.90
N PHE A 650 43.65 3.93 15.04
CA PHE A 650 42.23 3.66 15.02
C PHE A 650 41.58 4.58 14.00
N THR A 651 40.71 4.00 13.18
CA THR A 651 39.89 4.73 12.23
C THR A 651 38.43 4.52 12.62
N LYS A 652 37.71 5.62 12.73
CA LYS A 652 36.27 5.66 12.92
C LYS A 652 35.70 6.35 11.69
N ASP A 653 34.96 5.58 10.91
CA ASP A 653 34.23 6.09 9.76
C ASP A 653 32.78 6.25 10.21
N THR A 654 32.29 7.49 10.13
CA THR A 654 30.92 7.86 10.47
C THR A 654 30.21 8.19 9.18
N ILE A 655 29.10 7.51 8.91
CA ILE A 655 28.20 7.85 7.82
C ILE A 655 26.92 8.35 8.47
N THR A 656 26.62 9.63 8.26
CA THR A 656 25.35 10.20 8.67
C THR A 656 24.54 10.48 7.41
N THR A 657 23.39 9.82 7.30
CA THR A 657 22.42 10.06 6.23
C THR A 657 21.23 10.79 6.83
N TYR A 658 20.91 11.94 6.25
CA TYR A 658 19.65 12.64 6.51
C TYR A 658 18.84 12.57 5.23
N THR A 659 17.63 12.02 5.33
CA THR A 659 16.64 12.09 4.26
C THR A 659 15.57 13.08 4.70
N SER A 660 15.26 14.04 3.83
CA SER A 660 14.14 14.95 3.99
C SER A 660 13.27 14.86 2.75
N GLU A 661 11.99 14.62 2.94
CA GLU A 661 11.00 14.58 1.88
C GLU A 661 10.11 15.81 2.00
N PHE A 662 9.87 16.48 0.87
CA PHE A 662 8.99 17.63 0.76
C PHE A 662 8.01 17.36 -0.37
N ILE A 663 6.72 17.41 -0.07
CA ILE A 663 5.66 17.30 -1.06
C ILE A 663 4.98 18.68 -1.14
N ASP A 664 4.92 19.26 -2.35
CA ASP A 664 4.14 20.47 -2.64
C ASP A 664 3.05 20.11 -3.64
N GLU A 665 1.81 20.06 -3.18
CA GLU A 665 0.63 19.83 -4.01
C GLU A 665 -0.26 21.07 -4.10
N LYS A 666 -0.74 21.37 -5.31
CA LYS A 666 -1.75 22.42 -5.53
C LYS A 666 -2.73 22.06 -6.65
N ILE A 667 -3.97 22.50 -6.47
CA ILE A 667 -5.00 22.51 -7.51
C ILE A 667 -5.33 23.96 -7.85
N THR A 668 -5.30 24.31 -9.13
CA THR A 668 -5.70 25.62 -9.65
C THR A 668 -6.90 25.46 -10.57
N ILE A 669 -8.00 26.13 -10.26
CA ILE A 669 -9.20 26.22 -11.10
C ILE A 669 -9.29 27.65 -11.63
N THR A 670 -9.33 27.81 -12.94
CA THR A 670 -9.50 29.11 -13.61
C THR A 670 -10.79 29.11 -14.39
N ASP A 671 -11.70 30.01 -14.03
CA ASP A 671 -12.94 30.26 -14.73
C ASP A 671 -12.73 31.44 -15.69
N TRP A 672 -13.24 31.31 -16.91
CA TRP A 672 -13.12 32.23 -18.01
C TRP A 672 -14.52 32.62 -18.51
N ASN A 673 -14.63 33.79 -19.13
CA ASN A 673 -15.83 34.27 -19.78
C ASN A 673 -15.44 34.94 -21.09
N GLU A 674 -15.86 34.37 -22.24
CA GLU A 674 -15.50 34.83 -23.59
C GLU A 674 -13.97 35.04 -23.77
N GLY A 675 -13.16 34.17 -23.15
CA GLY A 675 -11.69 34.23 -23.22
C GLY A 675 -10.99 35.22 -22.28
N GLU A 676 -11.72 35.90 -21.37
CA GLU A 676 -11.14 36.67 -20.26
C GLU A 676 -11.27 35.91 -18.93
N VAL A 677 -10.21 35.89 -18.10
CA VAL A 677 -10.25 35.24 -16.78
C VAL A 677 -11.21 35.98 -15.85
N GLU A 678 -12.24 35.29 -15.37
CA GLU A 678 -13.18 35.81 -14.37
C GLU A 678 -12.63 35.63 -12.96
N GLN A 679 -12.13 34.43 -12.66
CA GLN A 679 -11.63 34.06 -11.34
C GLN A 679 -10.60 32.93 -11.43
N THR A 680 -9.58 32.97 -10.58
CA THR A 680 -8.68 31.84 -10.34
C THR A 680 -8.75 31.43 -8.87
N ARG A 681 -8.99 30.16 -8.60
CA ARG A 681 -8.99 29.55 -7.26
C ARG A 681 -7.80 28.61 -7.16
N ILE A 682 -6.97 28.78 -6.13
CA ILE A 682 -5.76 27.98 -5.89
C ILE A 682 -5.92 27.30 -4.52
N TYR A 683 -5.96 25.97 -4.52
CA TYR A 683 -6.04 25.12 -3.35
C TYR A 683 -4.64 24.56 -3.06
N LYS A 684 -4.18 24.64 -1.81
CA LYS A 684 -2.87 24.17 -1.37
C LYS A 684 -2.97 23.43 -0.05
N ASP A 685 -2.11 22.44 0.13
CA ASP A 685 -1.80 21.87 1.44
C ASP A 685 -0.65 22.69 2.04
N LEU A 686 -0.88 23.34 3.20
CA LEU A 686 0.15 24.14 3.87
C LEU A 686 0.85 23.38 5.00
N PHE A 687 0.39 22.16 5.36
CA PHE A 687 0.88 21.40 6.50
C PHE A 687 1.37 19.98 6.16
N ASP A 688 1.71 19.72 4.90
CA ASP A 688 2.25 18.42 4.46
C ASP A 688 3.55 18.03 5.20
N ALA A 689 3.74 16.73 5.42
CA ALA A 689 4.63 16.16 6.42
C ALA A 689 6.13 16.22 6.04
N GLU A 690 6.96 16.66 6.99
CA GLU A 690 8.40 16.41 7.00
C GLU A 690 8.67 15.04 7.67
N GLU A 691 8.92 13.99 6.88
CA GLU A 691 9.46 12.74 7.42
C GLU A 691 10.99 12.87 7.57
N PHE A 692 11.45 13.21 8.77
CA PHE A 692 12.87 13.30 9.11
C PHE A 692 13.40 11.92 9.53
N GLU A 693 13.81 11.10 8.55
CA GLU A 693 14.60 9.90 8.85
C GLU A 693 16.08 10.26 8.93
N SER A 694 16.61 10.23 10.16
CA SER A 694 18.06 10.27 10.39
C SER A 694 18.56 8.89 10.75
N GLU A 695 19.38 8.31 9.88
CA GLU A 695 20.11 7.08 10.15
C GLU A 695 21.58 7.43 10.42
N GLU A 696 22.01 7.25 11.67
CA GLU A 696 23.42 7.32 12.04
C GLU A 696 24.01 5.90 12.10
N MET A 697 24.92 5.60 11.18
CA MET A 697 25.71 4.37 11.21
C MET A 697 27.18 4.67 11.44
N PHE A 698 27.77 3.97 12.40
CA PHE A 698 29.20 4.07 12.67
C PHE A 698 29.87 2.72 12.50
N THR A 699 31.00 2.71 11.78
CA THR A 699 31.87 1.54 11.69
C THR A 699 33.23 1.88 12.29
N ILE A 700 33.62 1.12 13.32
CA ILE A 700 34.94 1.25 13.94
C ILE A 700 35.82 0.12 13.41
N SER A 701 36.98 0.48 12.86
CA SER A 701 37.93 -0.48 12.29
C SER A 701 39.32 -0.32 12.91
N SER A 702 39.96 -1.45 13.25
CA SER A 702 41.37 -1.46 13.66
C SER A 702 42.25 -1.87 12.49
N THR A 703 43.23 -1.02 12.15
CA THR A 703 44.10 -1.18 10.99
C THR A 703 45.13 -2.32 11.16
N ASP A 704 45.42 -2.73 12.40
CA ASP A 704 46.45 -3.72 12.71
C ASP A 704 45.96 -5.17 12.63
N ASN A 705 44.65 -5.41 12.78
CA ASN A 705 44.05 -6.75 12.82
C ASN A 705 42.81 -6.93 11.92
N GLY A 706 42.35 -5.86 11.25
CA GLY A 706 41.25 -5.91 10.27
C GLY A 706 39.87 -6.17 10.86
N GLN A 707 39.69 -6.06 12.18
CA GLN A 707 38.39 -6.28 12.82
C GLN A 707 37.52 -5.02 12.70
N THR A 708 36.26 -5.22 12.31
CA THR A 708 35.22 -4.19 12.18
C THR A 708 34.08 -4.47 13.15
N GLN A 709 33.51 -3.42 13.73
CA GLN A 709 32.27 -3.48 14.51
C GLN A 709 31.35 -2.34 14.08
N SER A 710 30.13 -2.69 13.70
CA SER A 710 29.07 -1.74 13.34
C SER A 710 28.08 -1.63 14.50
N VAL A 711 27.64 -0.42 14.79
CA VAL A 711 26.62 -0.12 15.81
C VAL A 711 25.58 0.77 15.13
N ALA A 712 24.32 0.33 15.13
CA ALA A 712 23.19 1.12 14.66
C ALA A 712 22.57 1.87 15.84
N ILE A 713 22.23 3.14 15.63
CA ILE A 713 21.41 3.92 16.56
C ILE A 713 20.11 4.23 15.82
N SER A 714 18.99 3.74 16.34
CA SER A 714 17.67 4.03 15.77
C SER A 714 17.26 5.46 16.10
N GLY A 715 16.94 6.24 15.07
CA GLY A 715 16.32 7.56 15.19
C GLY A 715 14.95 7.47 15.86
N LEU A 716 14.58 8.55 16.56
CA LEU A 716 13.27 8.71 17.19
C LEU A 716 12.35 9.46 16.25
N SER A 717 11.21 8.84 15.90
CA SER A 717 10.10 9.47 15.16
C SER A 717 9.44 10.56 16.02
N ILE A 718 9.20 11.74 15.43
CA ILE A 718 8.36 12.78 16.01
C ILE A 718 6.96 12.61 15.42
N THR A 719 5.97 12.59 16.33
CA THR A 719 4.55 12.27 16.14
C THR A 719 3.84 13.06 15.04
N ASP A 720 3.08 12.30 14.24
CA ASP A 720 2.21 12.70 13.13
C ASP A 720 0.72 12.92 13.56
N PRO A 721 0.01 13.94 13.04
CA PRO A 721 -1.44 14.09 13.15
C PRO A 721 -2.30 13.33 12.12
N VAL A 722 -1.73 12.75 11.06
CA VAL A 722 -2.44 12.23 9.86
C VAL A 722 -2.73 10.72 9.93
N ASN A 723 -2.17 9.99 10.89
CA ASN A 723 -2.42 8.56 11.10
C ASN A 723 -3.88 8.15 11.43
N ASP A 724 -4.87 9.03 11.29
CA ASP A 724 -6.25 8.78 11.72
C ASP A 724 -7.31 9.50 10.85
N GLN A 725 -7.19 9.46 9.52
CA GLN A 725 -8.31 9.81 8.62
C GLN A 725 -8.79 8.61 7.79
N SER A 726 -9.92 8.06 8.23
CA SER A 726 -10.78 7.16 7.47
C SER A 726 -11.31 7.83 6.19
N TRP A 727 -11.56 7.01 5.17
CA TRP A 727 -11.96 7.36 3.80
C TRP A 727 -13.37 7.96 3.64
N ASP A 728 -13.68 9.00 4.41
CA ASP A 728 -14.86 9.86 4.20
C ASP A 728 -14.48 11.27 4.67
N ILE A 729 -13.97 12.09 3.75
CA ILE A 729 -13.50 13.45 4.08
C ILE A 729 -14.52 14.44 3.51
N GLU A 730 -14.98 15.39 4.34
CA GLU A 730 -15.74 16.55 3.88
C GLU A 730 -14.91 17.30 2.81
N THR A 731 -15.58 17.80 1.77
CA THR A 731 -14.94 18.51 0.65
C THR A 731 -15.19 20.00 0.77
N PHE A 732 -14.27 20.82 0.27
CA PHE A 732 -14.58 22.22 -0.09
C PHE A 732 -15.76 22.28 -1.07
N GLU A 733 -16.29 23.49 -1.31
CA GLU A 733 -17.19 23.73 -2.43
C GLU A 733 -16.56 23.18 -3.73
N GLN A 734 -17.34 22.42 -4.52
CA GLN A 734 -16.92 21.75 -5.78
C GLN A 734 -16.10 20.44 -5.63
N ASN A 735 -16.27 19.67 -4.55
CA ASN A 735 -15.68 18.33 -4.33
C ASN A 735 -14.14 18.28 -4.26
N VAL A 736 -13.46 19.40 -3.98
CA VAL A 736 -12.02 19.42 -3.69
C VAL A 736 -11.79 18.95 -2.25
N ALA A 737 -10.92 17.96 -2.04
CA ALA A 737 -10.68 17.34 -0.73
C ALA A 737 -10.13 18.33 0.32
N GLU A 738 -10.54 18.20 1.58
CA GLU A 738 -10.08 19.03 2.71
C GLU A 738 -8.58 18.90 3.02
N LYS A 739 -7.87 17.94 2.42
CA LYS A 739 -6.39 17.89 2.49
C LYS A 739 -5.74 19.19 1.98
N TYR A 740 -6.38 19.89 1.05
CA TYR A 740 -5.93 21.22 0.62
C TYR A 740 -6.43 22.30 1.57
N ASP A 741 -5.83 22.38 2.75
CA ASP A 741 -6.31 23.23 3.85
C ASP A 741 -6.44 24.74 3.54
N SER A 742 -5.83 25.23 2.45
CA SER A 742 -5.77 26.65 2.08
C SER A 742 -6.38 26.91 0.71
N LEU A 743 -7.20 27.96 0.61
CA LEU A 743 -7.84 28.45 -0.60
C LEU A 743 -7.45 29.91 -0.84
N THR A 744 -6.83 30.18 -1.98
CA THR A 744 -6.58 31.53 -2.50
C THR A 744 -7.46 31.81 -3.71
N ILE A 745 -8.28 32.85 -3.63
CA ILE A 745 -9.14 33.32 -4.71
C ILE A 745 -8.56 34.61 -5.29
N VAL A 746 -8.22 34.61 -6.58
CA VAL A 746 -7.80 35.77 -7.36
C VAL A 746 -8.95 36.17 -8.27
N SER A 747 -9.49 37.38 -8.08
CA SER A 747 -10.58 37.90 -8.92
C SER A 747 -10.05 38.62 -10.15
N ALA A 748 -10.89 38.82 -11.18
CA ALA A 748 -10.53 39.55 -12.41
C ALA A 748 -9.92 40.95 -12.20
N ASP A 749 -10.22 41.62 -11.08
CA ASP A 749 -9.65 42.94 -10.73
C ASP A 749 -8.26 42.86 -10.07
N GLY A 750 -7.72 41.65 -9.90
CA GLY A 750 -6.45 41.36 -9.24
C GLY A 750 -6.51 41.34 -7.72
N SER A 751 -7.71 41.45 -7.11
CA SER A 751 -7.87 41.27 -5.67
C SER A 751 -7.70 39.80 -5.27
N THR A 752 -7.03 39.58 -4.14
CA THR A 752 -6.76 38.24 -3.59
C THR A 752 -7.45 38.06 -2.25
N LEU A 753 -8.11 36.92 -2.07
CA LEU A 753 -8.70 36.48 -0.81
C LEU A 753 -8.12 35.12 -0.44
N VAL A 754 -7.41 35.05 0.69
CA VAL A 754 -6.85 33.80 1.24
C VAL A 754 -7.72 33.37 2.41
N ARG A 755 -8.00 32.07 2.52
CA ARG A 755 -8.73 31.44 3.64
C ARG A 755 -8.15 30.06 3.91
N ASN A 756 -8.12 29.63 5.16
CA ASN A 756 -7.77 28.26 5.54
C ASN A 756 -8.88 27.63 6.39
N ILE A 757 -9.17 26.33 6.22
CA ILE A 757 -10.31 25.64 6.88
C ILE A 757 -10.18 25.59 8.40
N TYR A 758 -8.96 25.63 8.90
CA TYR A 758 -8.66 25.62 10.33
C TYR A 758 -8.60 27.03 10.93
N GLU A 759 -8.89 28.08 10.14
CA GLU A 759 -8.95 29.45 10.64
C GLU A 759 -10.11 29.63 11.62
N THR A 760 -9.76 30.09 12.82
CA THR A 760 -10.72 30.40 13.86
C THR A 760 -10.33 31.66 14.60
N THR A 761 -11.33 32.42 15.05
CA THR A 761 -11.09 33.58 15.89
C THR A 761 -11.08 33.15 17.35
N ILE A 762 -9.92 33.28 18.00
CA ILE A 762 -9.76 33.00 19.43
C ILE A 762 -9.53 34.26 20.25
N SER A 763 -9.94 34.22 21.52
CA SER A 763 -9.55 35.22 22.51
C SER A 763 -8.24 34.81 23.20
N LEU A 764 -7.18 35.60 22.97
CA LEU A 764 -5.82 35.37 23.46
C LEU A 764 -5.44 36.27 24.64
N GLU A 765 -4.77 35.73 25.66
CA GLU A 765 -4.09 36.48 26.74
C GLU A 765 -2.59 36.23 26.65
N ILE A 766 -1.85 37.34 26.47
CA ILE A 766 -0.38 37.34 26.61
C ILE A 766 -0.03 37.96 27.95
N PRO A 767 0.46 37.18 28.94
CA PRO A 767 0.72 37.69 30.27
C PRO A 767 1.83 38.75 30.30
N SER A 768 1.57 39.90 30.93
CA SER A 768 2.57 40.97 31.20
C SER A 768 3.24 41.59 29.96
N ARG A 769 2.49 41.88 28.90
CA ARG A 769 2.96 42.37 27.59
C ARG A 769 1.96 43.33 26.92
N PHE A 770 2.40 44.12 25.94
CA PHE A 770 1.63 45.19 25.28
C PHE A 770 1.52 45.06 23.75
N SER A 771 2.29 44.16 23.12
CA SER A 771 2.24 43.89 21.69
C SER A 771 2.20 42.38 21.43
N LEU A 772 1.74 41.99 20.24
CA LEU A 772 1.86 40.61 19.75
C LEU A 772 3.33 40.30 19.35
N TYR A 773 4.15 41.32 19.09
CA TYR A 773 5.45 41.19 18.43
C TYR A 773 6.61 41.93 19.12
N ASN A 774 6.40 43.18 19.53
CA ASN A 774 7.50 44.13 19.80
C ASN A 774 8.19 43.97 21.16
N ASP A 775 7.81 42.97 21.95
CA ASP A 775 8.12 42.83 23.36
C ASP A 775 8.62 41.43 23.75
N LEU A 776 9.00 40.62 22.75
CA LEU A 776 9.70 39.36 22.95
C LEU A 776 11.12 39.56 23.51
N PHE A 777 11.80 40.63 23.06
CA PHE A 777 13.18 40.95 23.45
C PHE A 777 13.30 42.10 24.46
N ASP A 778 12.18 42.77 24.81
CA ASP A 778 12.19 43.85 25.79
C ASP A 778 12.00 43.30 27.21
N ASN A 779 13.13 43.10 27.90
CA ASN A 779 13.17 42.68 29.30
C ASN A 779 13.01 43.84 30.30
N ASN A 780 12.65 45.05 29.86
CA ASN A 780 12.51 46.20 30.76
C ASN A 780 11.26 46.07 31.65
N PRO A 781 11.42 45.83 32.96
CA PRO A 781 10.29 45.63 33.88
C PRO A 781 9.40 46.87 34.02
N ASN A 782 9.82 48.05 33.54
CA ASN A 782 9.04 49.29 33.57
C ASN A 782 8.06 49.45 32.39
N ASN A 783 8.21 48.66 31.30
CA ASN A 783 7.33 48.73 30.12
C ASN A 783 6.15 47.73 30.19
N ALA A 784 6.25 46.69 31.03
CA ALA A 784 5.20 45.69 31.23
C ALA A 784 4.22 46.13 32.32
N GLU A 785 3.14 46.83 31.95
CA GLU A 785 2.15 47.32 32.92
C GLU A 785 0.78 46.59 32.93
N LYS A 786 0.47 45.69 31.99
CA LYS A 786 -0.77 44.86 31.95
C LYS A 786 -0.61 43.61 31.06
N SER A 787 -1.50 42.61 31.17
CA SER A 787 -1.66 41.54 30.15
C SER A 787 -2.33 42.10 28.90
N LEU A 788 -1.94 41.62 27.72
CA LEU A 788 -2.64 41.91 26.46
C LEU A 788 -3.80 40.95 26.30
N PHE A 789 -4.99 41.47 26.01
CA PHE A 789 -6.17 40.70 25.64
C PHE A 789 -6.57 41.10 24.22
N LYS A 790 -6.68 40.13 23.32
CA LYS A 790 -7.06 40.42 21.93
C LYS A 790 -7.78 39.23 21.31
N ASP A 791 -8.84 39.51 20.55
CA ASP A 791 -9.41 38.55 19.63
C ASP A 791 -8.57 38.55 18.35
N ILE A 792 -8.08 37.38 17.97
CA ILE A 792 -7.20 37.18 16.81
C ILE A 792 -7.69 36.00 16.00
N THR A 793 -7.60 36.12 14.67
CA THR A 793 -7.90 35.04 13.72
C THR A 793 -6.60 34.41 13.28
N GLY A 794 -6.59 33.09 13.20
CA GLY A 794 -5.45 32.28 12.77
C GLY A 794 -5.80 30.81 12.85
N ILE A 795 -4.85 29.93 12.57
CA ILE A 795 -5.08 28.48 12.51
C ILE A 795 -4.87 27.87 13.89
N LEU A 796 -5.88 27.20 14.43
CA LEU A 796 -5.83 26.56 15.75
C LEU A 796 -5.79 25.04 15.63
N ILE A 797 -4.62 24.45 15.88
CA ILE A 797 -4.39 23.00 15.74
C ILE A 797 -4.36 22.35 17.13
N THR A 798 -5.02 21.19 17.25
CA THR A 798 -4.98 20.34 18.44
C THR A 798 -4.30 19.03 18.08
N PRO A 799 -3.12 18.72 18.65
CA PRO A 799 -2.45 17.44 18.41
C PRO A 799 -3.33 16.26 18.85
N PRO A 800 -3.21 15.06 18.23
CA PRO A 800 -4.03 13.89 18.58
C PRO A 800 -3.88 13.45 20.04
N ASP A 801 -2.66 13.54 20.58
CA ASP A 801 -2.37 13.25 21.98
C ASP A 801 -2.82 14.39 22.94
N GLY A 802 -3.34 15.50 22.40
CA GLY A 802 -3.74 16.70 23.13
C GLY A 802 -2.57 17.47 23.76
N MET A 803 -1.33 17.13 23.41
CA MET A 803 -0.11 17.65 24.04
C MET A 803 0.71 18.49 23.06
N VAL A 804 1.28 19.59 23.58
CA VAL A 804 2.14 20.52 22.83
C VAL A 804 3.53 20.60 23.46
N TYR A 805 4.56 20.66 22.63
CA TYR A 805 5.92 20.96 23.07
C TYR A 805 5.99 22.40 23.51
N HIS A 806 6.49 22.65 24.73
CA HIS A 806 6.55 24.00 25.30
C HIS A 806 7.98 24.48 25.57
N THR A 807 8.98 23.69 25.20
CA THR A 807 10.40 23.98 25.38
C THR A 807 11.27 23.22 24.37
N SER A 808 12.38 23.85 23.97
CA SER A 808 13.47 23.26 23.17
C SER A 808 14.62 22.69 24.02
N ASP A 809 14.40 22.50 25.33
CA ASP A 809 15.40 21.94 26.25
C ASP A 809 15.58 20.44 25.99
N LYS A 810 16.79 20.07 25.53
CA LYS A 810 17.16 18.69 25.18
C LYS A 810 16.99 17.71 26.34
N ASP A 811 17.34 18.11 27.57
CA ASP A 811 17.27 17.21 28.74
C ASP A 811 15.81 16.91 29.11
N LEU A 812 14.92 17.89 28.95
CA LEU A 812 13.48 17.71 29.17
C LEU A 812 12.83 16.91 28.04
N PHE A 813 13.34 17.02 26.82
CA PHE A 813 12.91 16.23 25.68
C PHE A 813 13.27 14.75 25.87
N GLU A 814 14.52 14.43 26.20
CA GLU A 814 14.97 13.07 26.50
C GLU A 814 14.24 12.44 27.70
N ALA A 815 13.83 13.26 28.66
CA ALA A 815 13.04 12.81 29.83
C ALA A 815 11.52 12.67 29.55
N GLY A 816 11.03 13.01 28.35
CA GLY A 816 9.60 13.01 28.00
C GLY A 816 8.78 14.09 28.71
N GLN A 817 9.43 15.12 29.27
CA GLN A 817 8.81 16.19 30.06
C GLN A 817 8.63 17.50 29.29
N ALA A 818 9.04 17.54 28.02
CA ALA A 818 8.92 18.72 27.16
C ALA A 818 7.48 18.97 26.64
N LYS A 819 6.55 18.04 26.85
CA LYS A 819 5.13 18.10 26.43
C LYS A 819 4.21 18.57 27.57
N SER A 820 3.15 19.32 27.24
CA SER A 820 2.07 19.66 28.18
C SER A 820 0.73 19.79 27.45
N PRO A 821 -0.43 19.63 28.11
CA PRO A 821 -1.72 19.82 27.45
C PRO A 821 -1.86 21.23 26.86
N GLY A 822 -2.30 21.34 25.61
CA GLY A 822 -2.45 22.62 24.93
C GLY A 822 -2.80 22.52 23.44
N LYS A 823 -2.71 23.65 22.74
CA LYS A 823 -2.96 23.79 21.30
C LYS A 823 -1.87 24.64 20.64
N TYR A 824 -1.59 24.42 19.35
CA TYR A 824 -0.78 25.34 18.56
C TYR A 824 -1.70 26.34 17.86
N PHE A 825 -1.30 27.60 17.83
CA PHE A 825 -2.02 28.65 17.11
C PHE A 825 -1.07 29.40 16.20
N TYR A 826 -1.24 29.18 14.90
CA TYR A 826 -0.45 29.80 13.85
C TYR A 826 -1.11 31.12 13.45
N TYR A 827 -0.35 32.19 13.49
CA TYR A 827 -0.82 33.54 13.27
C TYR A 827 0.01 34.21 12.19
N ASP A 828 -0.68 34.62 11.13
CA ASP A 828 -0.16 35.44 10.04
C ASP A 828 -0.17 36.92 10.48
N SER A 829 1.00 37.53 10.62
CA SER A 829 1.13 38.89 11.13
C SER A 829 0.91 39.98 10.08
N ASN A 830 1.19 39.66 8.83
CA ASN A 830 1.29 40.61 7.72
C ASN A 830 0.19 40.39 6.66
N GLU A 831 -0.70 39.41 6.91
CA GLU A 831 -1.83 39.02 6.07
C GLU A 831 -1.39 38.64 4.65
N ASP A 832 -0.22 38.00 4.53
CA ASP A 832 0.34 37.54 3.24
C ASP A 832 0.05 36.05 2.95
N GLY A 833 -0.64 35.36 3.86
CA GLY A 833 -0.98 33.95 3.77
C GLY A 833 0.09 33.00 4.33
N PHE A 834 1.20 33.52 4.87
CA PHE A 834 2.25 32.75 5.53
C PHE A 834 2.17 32.92 7.06
N TYR A 835 1.83 31.84 7.77
CA TYR A 835 1.69 31.89 9.23
C TYR A 835 3.06 31.75 9.93
N GLU A 836 3.77 32.86 10.09
CA GLU A 836 5.14 32.90 10.59
C GLU A 836 5.25 32.76 12.12
N THR A 837 4.16 32.96 12.87
CA THR A 837 4.17 32.98 14.34
C THR A 837 3.35 31.83 14.92
N VAL A 838 3.98 31.01 15.77
CA VAL A 838 3.32 29.88 16.45
C VAL A 838 3.17 30.18 17.94
N TYR A 839 1.94 30.31 18.43
CA TYR A 839 1.65 30.41 19.85
C TYR A 839 1.29 29.04 20.43
N ILE A 840 1.91 28.69 21.55
CA ILE A 840 1.57 27.49 22.32
C ILE A 840 0.58 27.89 23.39
N LEU A 841 -0.64 27.35 23.30
CA LEU A 841 -1.80 27.81 24.04
C LEU A 841 -2.24 26.81 25.11
N GLU A 842 -2.67 27.33 26.25
CA GLU A 842 -3.37 26.59 27.29
C GLU A 842 -4.83 27.05 27.37
N PRO A 843 -5.82 26.15 27.21
CA PRO A 843 -7.22 26.50 27.35
C PRO A 843 -7.55 26.80 28.82
N TYR A 844 -8.27 27.90 29.05
CA TYR A 844 -8.73 28.36 30.35
C TYR A 844 -10.21 28.75 30.28
N PRO A 845 -11.12 28.05 30.99
CA PRO A 845 -12.54 28.39 30.96
C PRO A 845 -12.83 29.67 31.76
N VAL A 846 -13.61 30.59 31.19
CA VAL A 846 -14.04 31.84 31.84
C VAL A 846 -15.50 32.15 31.51
N SER A 847 -16.24 32.75 32.44
CA SER A 847 -17.61 33.19 32.17
C SER A 847 -17.63 34.30 31.10
N VAL A 848 -18.63 34.31 30.21
CA VAL A 848 -18.75 35.30 29.10
C VAL A 848 -18.69 36.76 29.59
N GLN A 849 -19.25 37.05 30.78
CA GLN A 849 -19.16 38.39 31.39
C GLN A 849 -17.73 38.77 31.79
N SER A 850 -16.94 37.80 32.27
CA SER A 850 -15.54 38.03 32.62
C SER A 850 -14.65 38.19 31.38
N GLN A 851 -14.97 37.49 30.28
CA GLN A 851 -14.31 37.64 28.97
C GLN A 851 -14.51 39.06 28.40
N GLN A 852 -15.74 39.58 28.39
CA GLN A 852 -16.04 40.94 27.93
C GLN A 852 -15.37 42.03 28.79
N GLN A 853 -15.28 41.83 30.11
CA GLN A 853 -14.57 42.75 31.01
C GLN A 853 -13.06 42.77 30.77
N ARG A 854 -12.45 41.60 30.53
CA ARG A 854 -11.02 41.45 30.23
C ARG A 854 -10.65 42.06 28.86
N LEU A 855 -11.44 41.80 27.82
CA LEU A 855 -11.28 42.41 26.48
C LEU A 855 -11.40 43.95 26.52
N ALA A 856 -12.23 44.49 27.43
CA ALA A 856 -12.35 45.94 27.64
C ALA A 856 -11.21 46.56 28.48
N GLY A 857 -10.20 45.78 28.90
CA GLY A 857 -9.09 46.24 29.74
C GLY A 857 -9.50 46.58 31.19
N ILE A 858 -10.68 46.11 31.62
CA ILE A 858 -11.22 46.32 32.97
C ILE A 858 -10.78 45.13 33.85
N PRO A 859 -10.16 45.35 35.02
CA PRO A 859 -9.83 44.26 35.93
C PRO A 859 -11.10 43.52 36.34
N ALA A 860 -11.24 42.26 35.93
CA ALA A 860 -12.34 41.42 36.39
C ALA A 860 -12.23 41.26 37.91
N ASN A 861 -13.31 41.56 38.65
CA ASN A 861 -13.35 41.28 40.08
C ASN A 861 -13.29 39.77 40.27
N ILE A 862 -12.17 39.28 40.80
CA ILE A 862 -11.94 37.86 41.13
C ILE A 862 -12.84 37.47 42.31
N ARG A 863 -14.11 37.23 42.02
CA ARG A 863 -15.01 36.40 42.81
C ARG A 863 -15.96 35.75 41.82
N ASP A 864 -15.48 34.69 41.19
CA ASP A 864 -16.36 33.71 40.57
C ASP A 864 -16.82 32.78 41.70
N PRO A 865 -18.11 32.78 42.09
CA PRO A 865 -18.58 31.86 43.10
C PRO A 865 -18.90 30.54 42.38
N GLY A 866 -18.15 29.49 42.71
CA GLY A 866 -18.46 28.12 42.33
C GLY A 866 -19.67 27.57 43.08
N ASP A 867 -20.84 28.19 42.92
CA ASP A 867 -22.11 27.77 43.51
C ASP A 867 -23.22 27.69 42.47
N GLY A 868 -23.03 26.79 41.48
CA GLY A 868 -23.98 25.73 41.14
C GLY A 868 -25.44 26.05 40.76
N GLN A 869 -25.86 27.29 40.57
CA GLN A 869 -27.21 27.62 40.08
C GLN A 869 -27.24 28.85 39.19
N GLY A 870 -27.05 28.62 37.90
CA GLY A 870 -27.33 29.58 36.82
C GLY A 870 -26.63 29.12 35.55
N GLY A 871 -27.37 28.91 34.47
CA GLY A 871 -26.81 28.58 33.16
C GLY A 871 -26.05 29.75 32.55
N THR A 872 -24.89 30.09 33.12
CA THR A 872 -23.93 31.00 32.52
C THR A 872 -23.12 30.24 31.48
N GLU A 873 -23.25 30.63 30.22
CA GLU A 873 -22.35 30.20 29.15
C GLU A 873 -20.90 30.55 29.54
N PHE A 874 -20.01 29.56 29.41
CA PHE A 874 -18.56 29.73 29.59
C PHE A 874 -17.94 29.83 28.20
N GLY A 875 -17.13 30.87 27.97
CA GLY A 875 -16.27 30.97 26.80
C GLY A 875 -14.93 30.29 27.07
N ILE A 876 -14.29 29.77 26.02
CA ILE A 876 -12.91 29.24 26.09
C ILE A 876 -11.94 30.38 25.81
N PHE A 877 -10.98 30.56 26.69
CA PHE A 877 -9.97 31.61 26.60
C PHE A 877 -8.58 30.97 26.57
N TYR A 878 -7.66 31.44 25.74
CA TYR A 878 -6.35 30.81 25.59
C TYR A 878 -5.22 31.66 26.19
N ILE A 879 -4.44 31.06 27.08
CA ILE A 879 -3.26 31.68 27.70
C ILE A 879 -2.02 31.21 26.95
N VAL A 880 -1.19 32.16 26.52
CA VAL A 880 0.07 31.82 25.84
C VAL A 880 1.12 31.31 26.83
N LYS A 881 1.63 30.09 26.59
CA LYS A 881 2.71 29.42 27.35
C LYS A 881 4.10 29.66 26.75
N ALA A 882 4.21 29.57 25.44
CA ALA A 882 5.44 29.76 24.68
C ALA A 882 5.08 30.30 23.28
N ILE A 883 6.08 30.86 22.60
CA ILE A 883 5.97 31.34 21.22
C ILE A 883 7.15 30.81 20.44
N GLY A 884 6.89 30.35 19.24
CA GLY A 884 7.88 29.94 18.25
C GLY A 884 7.73 30.75 16.97
N TYR A 885 8.77 30.70 16.15
CA TYR A 885 8.78 31.25 14.80
C TYR A 885 8.87 30.09 13.81
N ASN A 886 8.07 30.18 12.75
CA ASN A 886 8.13 29.30 11.61
C ASN A 886 8.83 30.06 10.47
N TYR A 887 10.15 30.10 10.50
CA TYR A 887 10.95 30.41 9.32
C TYR A 887 11.47 29.06 8.84
N ASP A 888 11.47 28.81 7.52
CA ASP A 888 12.26 27.76 6.87
C ASP A 888 12.25 26.33 7.46
N GLY A 889 11.19 25.93 8.18
CA GLY A 889 11.07 24.61 8.84
C GLY A 889 11.80 24.50 10.19
N GLU A 890 12.59 25.51 10.59
CA GLU A 890 13.29 25.51 11.88
C GLU A 890 12.41 26.08 13.02
N HIS A 891 11.75 25.20 13.77
CA HIS A 891 10.96 25.60 14.94
C HIS A 891 11.82 26.00 16.14
N SER A 892 12.03 27.30 16.35
CA SER A 892 12.68 27.82 17.57
C SER A 892 11.65 28.28 18.60
N PHE A 893 11.50 27.54 19.71
CA PHE A 893 10.56 27.89 20.78
C PHE A 893 11.23 28.65 21.94
N SER A 894 10.60 29.75 22.38
CA SER A 894 11.02 30.50 23.56
C SER A 894 9.93 30.47 24.64
N PRO A 895 10.19 29.89 25.83
CA PRO A 895 9.21 29.88 26.92
C PRO A 895 9.01 31.28 27.52
N TYR A 896 7.76 31.68 27.76
CA TYR A 896 7.48 32.98 28.39
C TYR A 896 7.91 33.00 29.85
N ARG A 897 8.93 33.79 30.19
CA ARG A 897 9.33 34.03 31.58
C ARG A 897 8.48 35.15 32.20
N LYS A 898 7.69 34.83 33.22
CA LYS A 898 7.03 35.84 34.08
C LYS A 898 8.09 36.80 34.64
N VAL A 899 7.95 38.10 34.36
CA VAL A 899 8.79 39.13 34.97
C VAL A 899 8.34 39.29 36.42
N ASN A 900 9.05 38.65 37.36
CA ASN A 900 8.82 38.83 38.79
C ASN A 900 9.14 40.28 39.19
N ARG A 901 8.13 41.14 39.27
CA ARG A 901 8.25 42.37 40.06
C ARG A 901 8.29 41.95 41.54
N ARG A 902 9.43 42.15 42.20
CA ARG A 902 9.40 42.31 43.67
C ARG A 902 8.56 43.56 43.94
N VAL A 903 7.44 43.38 44.64
CA VAL A 903 6.65 44.47 45.22
C VAL A 903 7.51 45.28 46.18
#